data_AF-A0A8T5EH69-F1
#
_entry.id   AF-A0A8T5EH69-F1
#
_cell.length_a   1.000
_cell.length_b   1.000
_cell.length_c   1.000
_cell.angle_alpha   90.00
_cell.angle_beta   90.00
_cell.angle_gamma   90.00
#
_symmetry.space_group_name_H-M   'P 1'
#
loop_
_entity.id
_entity.type
_entity.pdbx_description
1 polymer ?
#
loop_
_entity_poly.entity_id
_entity_poly.type
_entity_poly.pdbx_seq_one_letter_code
_entity_poly.pdbx_strand_id
1 'polypeptide(L)'
;MNRSIVIPAAVFLLLLSTSMQPIFQPHGEPEEVFAEDLKEGISPSQGREIPDGAAEVLLVGNSYTQANNLETILHQIITPSDSANVSSLSGGGMRLDQHASRMNTPSDQWNTTLSNNDLDWVVFQDQSQVPGFPRGHTNWQDSISGLFDLTTRVDDLGGESVLFMTWGYREGDSSNAERYPDYKTMQGHLRQGYEDYSDNTSDSQSTTWIAPIGLAYENIYDGILNAGGNPLDSTSIFWNLYSGDGMHPSQTGSYLSACVIYSTIYGNTTAGQVDATNIDSTTKLALQQAADDTVFNGTFGYSFPWMAAGWDGPGDSENNASENGTDDAFFAFGGGSGSSFLTDHGTPLFLAMNLTNNDTNPHVVNLSLHSTSNWNATWNLSNSINDGQITVAENSLEWISMTINVPRVVDSVPLAGVLYPWSLKGVNSDDGQEFWWNFSIEVRPFHNVTHSNTGENLSLDPNTDGRIKIKIRNNGNTATRMDVKVQIVKDGQLDPSYPPSNRIEAYGWTAAVFDVFDLTWVDIGQEVEFEIGLLAPDKTESELEVRVFIKSVWGSEPDISTDISASILWQRNASISVTGFNCDRILPMDSCNGSFEVSNLGNFADNFVLEVNNSPSWVSGLVSSQVIYIPLGDSKILTPTQIIVNNGTTAFTSGNISWTLRLINSTVIVSEFNTEIGVAPSPNWIIEETSAEISNGRLSVAYSLVNSGNGPDGLTVTMNVNFGTEQAIIPPDNATWEGGDIGIRSFDIREVPVGEVFRFRAWADIPDTEPYNGTMWLNMTIHSFLDNDVEFIHSANTSFLGIPWQEAAPVNEPLIDWEKVMIHTKNAWNMFGYALIAVVISAFAINYAIKRRILINEKQKLLDQEAGIIPIDKVDDDWMEKFSETNGGAAPELAVSPQMNKEAFAASFASKSGIAQPSAEPVNPDLVNAASSVLEHHDEKQMKDQISRISSDLSTSKLVSSTLVAETSLLPEKEHITTRTNRINHPSQAKSVPLPTTPATKKKNKTVIVGKPTEHTDSHSESKEVNSESSSDSINNDLDL
;
A
#
# COMPACT_ATOMS: atom_id res chain seq x y z
N MET A 1 12.87 -13.67 59.54
CA MET A 1 13.22 -14.31 60.84
C MET A 1 14.03 -15.58 60.57
N ASN A 2 14.44 -16.33 61.60
CA ASN A 2 15.50 -17.34 61.53
C ASN A 2 14.95 -18.79 61.53
N ARG A 3 15.73 -19.74 60.98
CA ARG A 3 15.60 -21.22 61.02
C ARG A 3 14.43 -21.81 60.20
N SER A 4 14.55 -22.84 59.36
CA SER A 4 15.45 -24.03 59.25
C SER A 4 15.15 -25.17 60.24
N ILE A 5 14.80 -26.36 59.74
CA ILE A 5 15.05 -27.72 60.29
C ILE A 5 14.46 -28.81 59.33
N VAL A 6 14.90 -30.08 59.22
CA VAL A 6 16.25 -30.71 59.12
C VAL A 6 16.15 -32.26 59.09
N ILE A 7 16.73 -32.94 58.07
CA ILE A 7 17.30 -34.34 58.05
C ILE A 7 16.33 -35.55 58.28
N PRO A 8 16.59 -36.82 57.84
CA PRO A 8 17.55 -37.42 56.86
C PRO A 8 16.82 -37.73 55.50
N ALA A 9 17.01 -38.77 54.64
CA ALA A 9 17.85 -40.00 54.44
C ALA A 9 17.89 -40.27 52.89
N ALA A 10 18.75 -41.05 52.20
CA ALA A 10 19.60 -42.27 52.40
C ALA A 10 18.89 -43.61 52.02
N VAL A 11 19.45 -44.54 51.22
CA VAL A 11 20.88 -44.85 50.90
C VAL A 11 21.07 -45.49 49.48
N PHE A 12 22.34 -45.67 49.04
CA PHE A 12 22.90 -46.53 47.96
C PHE A 12 22.79 -46.07 46.46
N LEU A 13 23.77 -46.29 45.56
CA LEU A 13 25.26 -46.35 45.65
C LEU A 13 25.96 -46.37 44.24
N LEU A 14 27.29 -46.13 44.22
CA LEU A 14 28.32 -46.56 43.22
C LEU A 14 28.60 -45.79 41.89
N LEU A 15 29.68 -44.97 41.95
CA LEU A 15 30.91 -44.96 41.10
C LEU A 15 30.93 -44.56 39.60
N LEU A 16 31.83 -43.59 39.30
CA LEU A 16 32.98 -43.61 38.34
C LEU A 16 32.80 -44.31 36.96
N SER A 17 33.24 -43.79 35.80
CA SER A 17 34.20 -42.72 35.41
C SER A 17 34.07 -42.48 33.87
N THR A 18 34.81 -41.68 33.08
CA THR A 18 36.15 -41.04 33.14
C THR A 18 36.12 -39.63 32.48
N SER A 19 37.26 -38.93 32.43
CA SER A 19 37.43 -37.59 31.85
C SER A 19 38.10 -37.56 30.48
N MET A 20 37.71 -36.63 29.62
CA MET A 20 38.60 -36.02 28.60
C MET A 20 38.32 -34.52 28.48
N GLN A 21 39.36 -33.74 28.17
CA GLN A 21 39.28 -32.30 27.87
C GLN A 21 39.49 -32.07 26.37
N PRO A 22 38.92 -31.01 25.77
CA PRO A 22 39.15 -30.67 24.37
C PRO A 22 40.55 -30.08 24.15
N ILE A 23 41.08 -30.26 22.93
CA ILE A 23 42.34 -29.66 22.46
C ILE A 23 42.02 -28.84 21.20
N PHE A 24 42.66 -27.67 21.10
CA PHE A 24 42.58 -26.75 19.95
C PHE A 24 43.59 -27.16 18.87
N GLN A 25 43.20 -27.10 17.59
CA GLN A 25 44.08 -26.81 16.46
C GLN A 25 43.28 -26.18 15.30
N PRO A 26 43.92 -25.39 14.41
CA PRO A 26 43.23 -24.64 13.35
C PRO A 26 43.07 -25.44 12.05
N HIS A 27 42.07 -25.09 11.25
CA HIS A 27 42.03 -25.46 9.83
C HIS A 27 42.92 -24.51 9.01
N GLY A 28 43.56 -25.06 7.96
CA GLY A 28 44.41 -24.33 7.02
C GLY A 28 43.66 -23.76 5.82
N GLU A 29 44.41 -23.12 4.94
CA GLU A 29 43.96 -22.56 3.66
C GLU A 29 43.60 -23.69 2.67
N PRO A 30 42.70 -23.44 1.69
CA PRO A 30 42.49 -24.35 0.56
C PRO A 30 43.66 -24.24 -0.43
N GLU A 31 44.29 -25.36 -0.76
CA GLU A 31 45.30 -25.42 -1.83
C GLU A 31 44.64 -25.37 -3.22
N GLU A 32 45.23 -24.63 -4.16
CA GLU A 32 44.86 -24.68 -5.58
C GLU A 32 45.29 -26.02 -6.18
N VAL A 33 44.33 -26.92 -6.47
CA VAL A 33 44.59 -28.13 -7.26
C VAL A 33 44.39 -27.79 -8.74
N PHE A 34 45.49 -27.54 -9.45
CA PHE A 34 45.50 -27.49 -10.91
C PHE A 34 45.15 -28.87 -11.48
N ALA A 35 43.97 -29.00 -12.08
CA ALA A 35 43.55 -30.18 -12.83
C ALA A 35 43.96 -30.03 -14.31
N GLU A 36 45.18 -30.48 -14.64
CA GLU A 36 45.70 -30.50 -16.01
C GLU A 36 46.15 -31.93 -16.40
N ASP A 37 45.79 -32.35 -17.61
CA ASP A 37 46.00 -33.69 -18.20
C ASP A 37 45.51 -34.93 -17.41
N LEU A 38 44.23 -35.28 -17.63
CA LEU A 38 43.82 -36.68 -17.80
C LEU A 38 43.03 -36.84 -19.12
N LYS A 39 43.77 -37.00 -20.22
CA LYS A 39 43.21 -37.42 -21.52
C LYS A 39 43.38 -38.92 -21.71
N GLU A 40 42.39 -39.69 -21.27
CA GLU A 40 42.12 -41.02 -21.83
C GLU A 40 40.73 -41.01 -22.50
N GLY A 41 40.51 -41.91 -23.44
CA GLY A 41 39.37 -41.83 -24.37
C GLY A 41 38.04 -42.14 -23.71
N ILE A 42 37.15 -41.15 -23.64
CA ILE A 42 35.75 -41.32 -23.26
C ILE A 42 34.98 -41.76 -24.52
N SER A 43 34.38 -42.96 -24.50
CA SER A 43 33.31 -43.30 -25.44
C SER A 43 32.05 -42.49 -25.10
N PRO A 44 31.23 -42.08 -26.08
CA PRO A 44 29.89 -41.57 -25.78
C PRO A 44 29.07 -42.64 -25.02
N SER A 45 28.07 -42.20 -24.26
CA SER A 45 27.14 -43.11 -23.58
C SER A 45 26.45 -44.02 -24.61
N GLN A 46 26.42 -45.32 -24.29
CA GLN A 46 25.77 -46.32 -25.12
C GLN A 46 24.32 -46.45 -24.66
N GLY A 47 23.39 -45.93 -25.46
CA GLY A 47 21.97 -46.19 -25.23
C GLY A 47 21.71 -47.70 -25.28
N ARG A 48 20.90 -48.22 -24.35
CA ARG A 48 20.69 -49.66 -24.21
C ARG A 48 19.96 -50.26 -25.42
N GLU A 49 20.40 -51.44 -25.85
CA GLU A 49 19.57 -52.37 -26.63
C GLU A 49 18.24 -52.60 -25.88
N ILE A 50 17.09 -52.43 -26.54
CA ILE A 50 15.81 -52.84 -25.96
C ILE A 50 15.72 -54.37 -26.06
N PRO A 51 15.40 -55.10 -24.98
CA PRO A 51 15.34 -56.56 -25.03
C PRO A 51 14.34 -57.10 -26.06
N ASP A 52 14.59 -58.34 -26.52
CA ASP A 52 13.79 -59.15 -27.47
C ASP A 52 12.42 -59.61 -26.88
N GLY A 53 11.77 -58.73 -26.10
CA GLY A 53 10.59 -58.96 -25.28
C GLY A 53 9.85 -57.65 -24.98
N ALA A 54 8.93 -57.67 -24.02
CA ALA A 54 8.17 -56.47 -23.66
C ALA A 54 8.92 -55.63 -22.62
N ALA A 55 9.14 -54.33 -22.90
CA ALA A 55 9.86 -53.44 -22.01
C ALA A 55 9.10 -53.16 -20.70
N GLU A 56 9.81 -52.95 -19.60
CA GLU A 56 9.21 -52.65 -18.29
C GLU A 56 9.37 -51.15 -17.93
N VAL A 57 8.25 -50.43 -17.93
CA VAL A 57 8.17 -48.98 -17.66
C VAL A 57 7.53 -48.71 -16.29
N LEU A 58 8.22 -47.93 -15.44
CA LEU A 58 7.75 -47.55 -14.11
C LEU A 58 7.60 -46.03 -13.98
N LEU A 59 6.36 -45.57 -13.78
CA LEU A 59 6.04 -44.16 -13.52
C LEU A 59 6.09 -43.86 -12.01
N VAL A 60 6.98 -42.98 -11.57
CA VAL A 60 7.20 -42.61 -10.16
C VAL A 60 6.76 -41.17 -9.93
N GLY A 61 5.92 -40.90 -8.93
CA GLY A 61 5.53 -39.52 -8.62
C GLY A 61 4.30 -39.36 -7.72
N ASN A 62 3.46 -38.38 -8.03
CA ASN A 62 2.35 -37.98 -7.18
C ASN A 62 0.99 -37.99 -7.89
N SER A 63 0.11 -37.05 -7.57
CA SER A 63 -1.26 -37.00 -8.10
C SER A 63 -1.32 -36.65 -9.59
N TYR A 64 -0.22 -36.15 -10.19
CA TYR A 64 -0.15 -35.93 -11.64
C TYR A 64 0.06 -37.27 -12.36
N THR A 65 1.02 -38.09 -11.91
CA THR A 65 1.18 -39.47 -12.39
C THR A 65 -0.04 -40.35 -12.12
N GLN A 66 -0.72 -40.17 -10.98
CA GLN A 66 -1.93 -40.94 -10.65
C GLN A 66 -3.18 -40.52 -11.46
N ALA A 67 -3.20 -39.32 -12.04
CA ALA A 67 -4.41 -38.75 -12.62
C ALA A 67 -4.83 -39.46 -13.91
N ASN A 68 -6.12 -39.80 -13.97
CA ASN A 68 -6.80 -40.39 -15.13
C ASN A 68 -6.22 -41.76 -15.57
N ASN A 69 -5.51 -42.47 -14.67
CA ASN A 69 -4.83 -43.74 -14.94
C ASN A 69 -3.78 -43.63 -16.06
N LEU A 70 -2.81 -42.71 -15.90
CA LEU A 70 -1.76 -42.43 -16.89
C LEU A 70 -0.99 -43.69 -17.33
N GLU A 71 -0.74 -44.62 -16.42
CA GLU A 71 -0.10 -45.91 -16.71
C GLU A 71 -0.92 -46.75 -17.72
N THR A 72 -2.24 -46.72 -17.58
CA THR A 72 -3.18 -47.39 -18.48
C THR A 72 -3.32 -46.65 -19.81
N ILE A 73 -3.18 -45.32 -19.85
CA ILE A 73 -3.19 -44.53 -21.10
C ILE A 73 -1.90 -44.78 -21.90
N LEU A 74 -0.74 -44.75 -21.25
CA LEU A 74 0.56 -44.98 -21.90
C LEU A 74 0.62 -46.39 -22.51
N HIS A 75 0.19 -47.42 -21.78
CA HIS A 75 0.07 -48.79 -22.30
C HIS A 75 -0.94 -48.94 -23.46
N GLN A 76 -1.84 -47.99 -23.69
CA GLN A 76 -2.76 -47.99 -24.85
C GLN A 76 -2.22 -47.23 -26.07
N ILE A 77 -1.20 -46.39 -25.89
CA ILE A 77 -0.51 -45.65 -26.97
C ILE A 77 0.67 -46.46 -27.49
N ILE A 78 1.43 -47.10 -26.59
CA ILE A 78 2.52 -48.04 -26.93
C ILE A 78 2.01 -49.10 -27.92
N THR A 79 2.68 -49.20 -29.07
CA THR A 79 2.17 -50.00 -30.19
C THR A 79 2.54 -51.49 -30.03
N PRO A 80 1.93 -52.40 -30.80
CA PRO A 80 2.26 -53.83 -30.73
C PRO A 80 3.69 -54.20 -31.17
N SER A 81 4.44 -53.33 -31.85
CA SER A 81 5.88 -53.51 -32.11
C SER A 81 6.75 -53.06 -30.95
N ASP A 82 6.26 -52.11 -30.15
CA ASP A 82 7.04 -51.42 -29.10
C ASP A 82 6.63 -51.93 -27.70
N SER A 83 6.07 -53.15 -27.66
CA SER A 83 5.29 -53.72 -26.56
C SER A 83 5.92 -53.49 -25.19
N ALA A 84 5.14 -52.98 -24.23
CA ALA A 84 5.62 -52.70 -22.88
C ALA A 84 4.57 -52.92 -21.80
N ASN A 85 5.03 -53.34 -20.62
CA ASN A 85 4.28 -53.30 -19.38
C ASN A 85 4.50 -51.95 -18.71
N VAL A 86 3.42 -51.27 -18.32
CA VAL A 86 3.50 -49.97 -17.64
C VAL A 86 2.93 -50.08 -16.23
N SER A 87 3.70 -49.63 -15.25
CA SER A 87 3.34 -49.64 -13.83
C SER A 87 3.54 -48.27 -13.20
N SER A 88 3.03 -48.05 -11.98
CA SER A 88 3.16 -46.76 -11.30
C SER A 88 3.31 -46.86 -9.78
N LEU A 89 4.22 -46.08 -9.20
CA LEU A 89 4.39 -45.87 -7.76
C LEU A 89 4.10 -44.41 -7.40
N SER A 90 2.82 -44.10 -7.16
CA SER A 90 2.33 -42.75 -6.90
C SER A 90 1.94 -42.50 -5.43
N GLY A 91 2.23 -41.32 -4.89
CA GLY A 91 1.71 -40.86 -3.59
C GLY A 91 1.30 -39.38 -3.60
N GLY A 92 0.09 -39.07 -3.10
CA GLY A 92 -0.46 -37.71 -3.16
C GLY A 92 0.44 -36.65 -2.52
N GLY A 93 0.85 -35.65 -3.32
CA GLY A 93 1.75 -34.58 -2.90
C GLY A 93 3.22 -34.97 -2.65
N MET A 94 3.65 -36.19 -2.99
CA MET A 94 5.03 -36.62 -2.78
C MET A 94 6.03 -35.92 -3.70
N ARG A 95 7.25 -35.77 -3.17
CA ARG A 95 8.47 -35.24 -3.81
C ARG A 95 9.53 -36.32 -3.94
N LEU A 96 10.54 -36.10 -4.78
CA LEU A 96 11.60 -37.08 -5.05
C LEU A 96 12.36 -37.55 -3.79
N ASP A 97 12.64 -36.68 -2.80
CA ASP A 97 13.25 -37.08 -1.51
C ASP A 97 12.42 -38.13 -0.75
N GLN A 98 11.10 -38.06 -0.88
CA GLN A 98 10.17 -38.96 -0.21
C GLN A 98 9.99 -40.27 -0.98
N HIS A 99 10.20 -40.26 -2.30
CA HIS A 99 10.35 -41.48 -3.11
C HIS A 99 11.66 -42.19 -2.78
N ALA A 100 12.79 -41.47 -2.80
CA ALA A 100 14.11 -41.95 -2.41
C ALA A 100 14.10 -42.61 -1.02
N SER A 101 13.57 -41.91 -0.01
CA SER A 101 13.48 -42.42 1.36
C SER A 101 12.74 -43.76 1.47
N ARG A 102 11.64 -43.96 0.73
CA ARG A 102 10.90 -45.24 0.71
C ARG A 102 11.63 -46.31 -0.09
N MET A 103 12.10 -45.97 -1.29
CA MET A 103 12.80 -46.92 -2.14
C MET A 103 14.10 -47.41 -1.48
N ASN A 104 14.81 -46.56 -0.76
CA ASN A 104 16.03 -46.89 -0.01
C ASN A 104 15.76 -47.49 1.40
N THR A 105 14.49 -47.61 1.83
CA THR A 105 14.12 -48.34 3.06
C THR A 105 13.96 -49.84 2.78
N PRO A 106 14.80 -50.74 3.35
CA PRO A 106 14.71 -52.17 3.06
C PRO A 106 13.37 -52.77 3.49
N SER A 107 12.77 -53.58 2.62
CA SER A 107 11.46 -54.23 2.81
C SER A 107 10.23 -53.30 2.77
N ASP A 108 10.38 -52.03 2.39
CA ASP A 108 9.23 -51.24 1.90
C ASP A 108 8.68 -51.85 0.60
N GLN A 109 7.39 -51.66 0.31
CA GLN A 109 6.80 -52.17 -0.94
C GLN A 109 7.43 -51.51 -2.18
N TRP A 110 7.88 -50.25 -2.08
CA TRP A 110 8.48 -49.52 -3.19
C TRP A 110 9.94 -49.95 -3.39
N ASN A 111 10.66 -50.21 -2.29
CA ASN A 111 11.96 -50.87 -2.29
C ASN A 111 11.92 -52.24 -2.99
N THR A 112 10.90 -53.07 -2.71
CA THR A 112 10.77 -54.38 -3.34
C THR A 112 10.19 -54.32 -4.75
N THR A 113 9.38 -53.33 -5.11
CA THR A 113 8.92 -53.16 -6.50
C THR A 113 10.09 -52.77 -7.41
N LEU A 114 10.92 -51.80 -6.97
CA LEU A 114 12.10 -51.36 -7.72
C LEU A 114 13.16 -52.47 -7.89
N SER A 115 13.28 -53.40 -6.94
CA SER A 115 14.33 -54.44 -6.95
C SER A 115 13.84 -55.88 -7.17
N ASN A 116 12.64 -56.08 -7.73
CA ASN A 116 12.19 -57.38 -8.26
C ASN A 116 11.68 -57.33 -9.71
N ASN A 117 11.71 -56.15 -10.33
CA ASN A 117 11.38 -55.96 -11.74
C ASN A 117 12.69 -55.64 -12.48
N ASP A 118 12.93 -56.30 -13.61
CA ASP A 118 14.01 -55.95 -14.54
C ASP A 118 13.54 -54.72 -15.35
N LEU A 119 13.68 -53.52 -14.76
CA LEU A 119 13.13 -52.27 -15.30
C LEU A 119 14.03 -51.69 -16.40
N ASP A 120 13.43 -51.34 -17.54
CA ASP A 120 14.13 -50.64 -18.62
C ASP A 120 14.02 -49.11 -18.45
N TRP A 121 12.86 -48.60 -18.04
CA TRP A 121 12.60 -47.15 -17.97
C TRP A 121 11.93 -46.75 -16.66
N VAL A 122 12.53 -45.80 -15.94
CA VAL A 122 11.94 -45.22 -14.72
C VAL A 122 11.71 -43.73 -14.90
N VAL A 123 10.43 -43.35 -14.90
CA VAL A 123 9.96 -41.99 -15.22
C VAL A 123 9.64 -41.23 -13.93
N PHE A 124 10.49 -40.28 -13.56
CA PHE A 124 10.44 -39.54 -12.29
C PHE A 124 9.71 -38.19 -12.39
N GLN A 125 8.64 -38.03 -11.60
CA GLN A 125 7.84 -36.81 -11.49
C GLN A 125 7.92 -36.21 -10.07
N ASP A 126 8.58 -35.06 -9.94
CA ASP A 126 8.62 -34.29 -8.69
C ASP A 126 7.32 -33.50 -8.43
N GLN A 127 7.18 -32.91 -7.25
CA GLN A 127 6.03 -32.06 -6.92
C GLN A 127 5.99 -30.81 -7.80
N SER A 128 4.78 -30.46 -8.27
CA SER A 128 4.48 -29.53 -9.37
C SER A 128 4.92 -28.06 -9.20
N GLN A 129 5.59 -27.70 -8.11
CA GLN A 129 6.18 -26.39 -7.86
C GLN A 129 7.67 -26.47 -7.53
N VAL A 130 8.19 -27.65 -7.15
CA VAL A 130 9.50 -27.80 -6.51
C VAL A 130 10.68 -27.57 -7.46
N PRO A 131 10.74 -28.15 -8.67
CA PRO A 131 11.83 -27.89 -9.62
C PRO A 131 12.00 -26.40 -9.92
N GLY A 132 10.90 -25.64 -10.02
CA GLY A 132 10.92 -24.21 -10.30
C GLY A 132 11.26 -23.29 -9.12
N PHE A 133 11.49 -23.83 -7.92
CA PHE A 133 11.90 -23.02 -6.77
C PHE A 133 13.36 -22.53 -6.90
N PRO A 134 13.76 -21.47 -6.17
CA PRO A 134 15.15 -21.04 -6.14
C PRO A 134 16.07 -22.16 -5.66
N ARG A 135 17.27 -22.31 -6.24
CA ARG A 135 18.16 -23.47 -6.01
C ARG A 135 18.64 -23.59 -4.56
N GLY A 136 18.66 -22.49 -3.80
CA GLY A 136 18.93 -22.49 -2.35
C GLY A 136 17.73 -22.83 -1.45
N HIS A 137 16.56 -23.13 -2.02
CA HIS A 137 15.35 -23.47 -1.27
C HIS A 137 15.37 -24.94 -0.82
N THR A 138 15.05 -25.21 0.45
CA THR A 138 15.19 -26.55 1.06
C THR A 138 14.50 -27.64 0.24
N ASN A 139 13.25 -27.46 -0.19
CA ASN A 139 12.54 -28.49 -0.96
C ASN A 139 13.22 -28.83 -2.30
N TRP A 140 13.94 -27.87 -2.92
CA TRP A 140 14.67 -28.11 -4.17
C TRP A 140 15.92 -28.93 -3.89
N GLN A 141 16.71 -28.53 -2.88
CA GLN A 141 17.90 -29.23 -2.40
C GLN A 141 17.59 -30.67 -1.93
N ASP A 142 16.51 -30.85 -1.16
CA ASP A 142 16.01 -32.16 -0.75
C ASP A 142 15.73 -33.04 -1.99
N SER A 143 15.02 -32.49 -2.98
CA SER A 143 14.48 -33.28 -4.10
C SER A 143 15.53 -33.60 -5.16
N ILE A 144 16.51 -32.73 -5.43
CA ILE A 144 17.67 -33.09 -6.27
C ILE A 144 18.56 -34.13 -5.56
N SER A 145 18.77 -34.02 -4.24
CA SER A 145 19.47 -35.07 -3.47
C SER A 145 18.70 -36.40 -3.50
N GLY A 146 17.36 -36.35 -3.48
CA GLY A 146 16.51 -37.52 -3.69
C GLY A 146 16.60 -38.09 -5.10
N LEU A 147 16.74 -37.24 -6.13
CA LEU A 147 16.93 -37.68 -7.51
C LEU A 147 18.26 -38.41 -7.68
N PHE A 148 19.37 -37.89 -7.16
CA PHE A 148 20.67 -38.59 -7.15
C PHE A 148 20.56 -40.00 -6.53
N ASP A 149 19.90 -40.11 -5.37
CA ASP A 149 19.64 -41.37 -4.65
C ASP A 149 18.78 -42.37 -5.46
N LEU A 150 18.00 -41.87 -6.42
CA LEU A 150 17.09 -42.63 -7.28
C LEU A 150 17.72 -43.02 -8.61
N THR A 151 18.37 -42.08 -9.33
CA THR A 151 18.99 -42.34 -10.63
C THR A 151 20.17 -43.29 -10.51
N THR A 152 21.05 -43.07 -9.52
CA THR A 152 22.15 -44.00 -9.17
C THR A 152 21.63 -45.42 -8.95
N ARG A 153 20.45 -45.56 -8.35
CA ARG A 153 19.87 -46.88 -8.07
C ARG A 153 19.18 -47.52 -9.28
N VAL A 154 18.66 -46.72 -10.19
CA VAL A 154 18.13 -47.21 -11.47
C VAL A 154 19.29 -47.71 -12.34
N ASP A 155 20.42 -46.99 -12.33
CA ASP A 155 21.68 -47.38 -12.97
C ASP A 155 22.32 -48.66 -12.36
N ASP A 156 22.36 -48.79 -11.02
CA ASP A 156 22.75 -50.02 -10.29
C ASP A 156 21.92 -51.27 -10.70
N LEU A 157 20.71 -51.05 -11.23
CA LEU A 157 19.79 -52.10 -11.72
C LEU A 157 19.83 -52.22 -13.25
N GLY A 158 20.56 -51.35 -13.94
CA GLY A 158 20.73 -51.31 -15.39
C GLY A 158 19.55 -50.72 -16.17
N GLY A 159 18.66 -49.97 -15.52
CA GLY A 159 17.58 -49.22 -16.19
C GLY A 159 17.98 -47.78 -16.53
N GLU A 160 17.16 -47.13 -17.35
CA GLU A 160 17.33 -45.73 -17.77
C GLU A 160 16.42 -44.78 -16.99
N SER A 161 16.92 -43.58 -16.66
CA SER A 161 16.18 -42.58 -15.87
C SER A 161 15.62 -41.46 -16.76
N VAL A 162 14.32 -41.18 -16.65
CA VAL A 162 13.64 -40.13 -17.43
C VAL A 162 12.89 -39.16 -16.51
N LEU A 163 13.13 -37.87 -16.64
CA LEU A 163 12.41 -36.83 -15.90
C LEU A 163 11.10 -36.46 -16.60
N PHE A 164 9.99 -36.61 -15.88
CA PHE A 164 8.70 -36.08 -16.29
C PHE A 164 8.67 -34.57 -16.01
N MET A 165 9.02 -33.76 -17.02
CA MET A 165 8.90 -32.30 -16.91
C MET A 165 7.44 -31.88 -16.77
N THR A 166 7.05 -31.40 -15.59
CA THR A 166 5.68 -30.94 -15.32
C THR A 166 5.38 -29.55 -15.92
N TRP A 167 4.09 -29.24 -16.01
CA TRP A 167 3.57 -28.00 -16.58
C TRP A 167 3.28 -26.93 -15.51
N GLY A 168 3.39 -25.66 -15.90
CA GLY A 168 2.90 -24.54 -15.10
C GLY A 168 1.38 -24.59 -14.89
N TYR A 169 0.89 -24.00 -13.80
CA TYR A 169 -0.55 -23.90 -13.52
C TYR A 169 -1.22 -22.95 -14.51
N ARG A 170 -2.48 -23.23 -14.89
CA ARG A 170 -3.19 -22.56 -16.00
C ARG A 170 -3.22 -21.03 -15.89
N GLU A 171 -3.34 -20.51 -14.67
CA GLU A 171 -3.40 -19.07 -14.37
C GLU A 171 -2.15 -18.57 -13.59
N GLY A 172 -1.08 -19.37 -13.53
CA GLY A 172 -0.04 -19.24 -12.48
C GLY A 172 -0.49 -19.79 -11.12
N ASP A 173 0.32 -19.58 -10.08
CA ASP A 173 0.02 -20.02 -8.71
C ASP A 173 -0.26 -18.82 -7.79
N SER A 174 -1.55 -18.58 -7.54
CA SER A 174 -2.03 -17.55 -6.60
C SER A 174 -1.48 -17.66 -5.17
N SER A 175 -0.93 -18.83 -4.78
CA SER A 175 -0.31 -19.07 -3.47
C SER A 175 1.14 -18.54 -3.39
N ASN A 176 1.81 -18.44 -4.54
CA ASN A 176 3.21 -18.02 -4.69
C ASN A 176 3.36 -17.00 -5.83
N ALA A 177 2.40 -16.07 -5.95
CA ALA A 177 2.26 -15.18 -7.10
C ALA A 177 3.48 -14.26 -7.37
N GLU A 178 4.37 -14.07 -6.40
CA GLU A 178 5.66 -13.36 -6.59
C GLU A 178 6.67 -14.19 -7.43
N ARG A 179 6.58 -15.52 -7.38
CA ARG A 179 7.41 -16.47 -8.14
C ARG A 179 6.71 -17.00 -9.39
N TYR A 180 5.39 -17.17 -9.32
CA TYR A 180 4.55 -17.79 -10.35
C TYR A 180 3.31 -16.92 -10.67
N PRO A 181 3.50 -15.67 -11.16
CA PRO A 181 2.41 -14.73 -11.44
C PRO A 181 1.48 -15.15 -12.59
N ASP A 182 1.96 -16.01 -13.49
CA ASP A 182 1.26 -16.49 -14.68
C ASP A 182 1.81 -17.85 -15.15
N TYR A 183 1.15 -18.46 -16.14
CA TYR A 183 1.53 -19.75 -16.71
C TYR A 183 2.94 -19.78 -17.31
N LYS A 184 3.32 -18.80 -18.14
CA LYS A 184 4.61 -18.79 -18.87
C LYS A 184 5.78 -18.58 -17.92
N THR A 185 5.63 -17.69 -16.94
CA THR A 185 6.65 -17.49 -15.89
C THR A 185 6.83 -18.76 -15.05
N MET A 186 5.74 -19.44 -14.68
CA MET A 186 5.82 -20.71 -13.96
C MET A 186 6.43 -21.82 -14.82
N GLN A 187 6.06 -21.91 -16.10
CA GLN A 187 6.57 -22.93 -17.04
C GLN A 187 8.07 -22.77 -17.30
N GLY A 188 8.55 -21.54 -17.46
CA GLY A 188 9.97 -21.24 -17.64
C GLY A 188 10.82 -21.61 -16.42
N HIS A 189 10.33 -21.32 -15.21
CA HIS A 189 10.98 -21.76 -13.97
C HIS A 189 10.97 -23.29 -13.81
N LEU A 190 9.85 -23.96 -14.08
CA LEU A 190 9.77 -25.43 -14.07
C LEU A 190 10.77 -26.03 -15.05
N ARG A 191 10.80 -25.55 -16.31
CA ARG A 191 11.73 -26.02 -17.34
C ARG A 191 13.18 -25.94 -16.86
N GLN A 192 13.63 -24.76 -16.43
CA GLN A 192 14.99 -24.54 -15.94
C GLN A 192 15.33 -25.43 -14.72
N GLY A 193 14.34 -25.77 -13.90
CA GLY A 193 14.51 -26.70 -12.78
C GLY A 193 14.68 -28.17 -13.20
N TYR A 194 14.00 -28.61 -14.25
CA TYR A 194 14.17 -29.95 -14.82
C TYR A 194 15.45 -30.06 -15.66
N GLU A 195 15.85 -28.97 -16.33
CA GLU A 195 17.16 -28.83 -16.98
C GLU A 195 18.29 -28.99 -15.93
N ASP A 196 18.26 -28.23 -14.82
CA ASP A 196 19.21 -28.43 -13.71
C ASP A 196 19.22 -29.88 -13.18
N TYR A 197 18.04 -30.50 -13.03
CA TYR A 197 17.92 -31.86 -12.50
C TYR A 197 18.65 -32.86 -13.43
N SER A 198 18.45 -32.75 -14.75
CA SER A 198 19.15 -33.60 -15.73
C SER A 198 20.65 -33.34 -15.75
N ASP A 199 21.07 -32.06 -15.79
CA ASP A 199 22.48 -31.66 -15.83
C ASP A 199 23.26 -32.11 -14.58
N ASN A 200 22.61 -32.14 -13.40
CA ASN A 200 23.24 -32.57 -12.16
C ASN A 200 23.29 -34.10 -12.04
N THR A 201 22.29 -34.84 -12.53
CA THR A 201 22.20 -36.31 -12.34
C THR A 201 22.57 -37.13 -13.59
N SER A 202 23.21 -36.52 -14.58
CA SER A 202 23.83 -37.20 -15.73
C SER A 202 25.36 -37.16 -15.61
N ASP A 203 26.03 -38.21 -16.09
CA ASP A 203 27.49 -38.26 -16.18
C ASP A 203 27.97 -38.93 -17.49
N SER A 204 29.25 -39.31 -17.55
CA SER A 204 29.86 -39.96 -18.73
C SER A 204 29.41 -41.41 -18.98
N GLN A 205 28.67 -42.03 -18.07
CA GLN A 205 28.21 -43.41 -18.13
C GLN A 205 26.68 -43.49 -18.18
N SER A 206 25.98 -42.66 -17.39
CA SER A 206 24.52 -42.67 -17.27
C SER A 206 23.91 -41.31 -17.61
N THR A 207 22.79 -41.27 -18.33
CA THR A 207 22.13 -40.01 -18.74
C THR A 207 20.72 -39.94 -18.17
N THR A 208 20.41 -38.90 -17.41
CA THR A 208 19.05 -38.65 -16.92
C THR A 208 18.27 -37.84 -17.95
N TRP A 209 17.57 -38.53 -18.85
CA TRP A 209 16.80 -37.96 -19.95
C TRP A 209 15.64 -37.07 -19.46
N ILE A 210 15.05 -36.26 -20.33
CA ILE A 210 13.84 -35.47 -20.02
C ILE A 210 12.72 -35.79 -21.01
N ALA A 211 11.55 -36.16 -20.48
CA ALA A 211 10.28 -36.12 -21.21
C ALA A 211 9.65 -34.71 -21.08
N PRO A 212 9.54 -33.93 -22.17
CA PRO A 212 9.25 -32.50 -22.10
C PRO A 212 7.75 -32.16 -22.04
N ILE A 213 6.96 -32.77 -21.15
CA ILE A 213 5.48 -32.60 -21.14
C ILE A 213 5.10 -31.13 -20.93
N GLY A 214 5.78 -30.42 -20.03
CA GLY A 214 5.56 -28.99 -19.79
C GLY A 214 5.75 -28.12 -21.05
N LEU A 215 6.69 -28.49 -21.93
CA LEU A 215 6.89 -27.81 -23.21
C LEU A 215 5.81 -28.16 -24.25
N ALA A 216 5.17 -29.33 -24.17
CA ALA A 216 4.02 -29.65 -25.01
C ALA A 216 2.77 -28.86 -24.61
N TYR A 217 2.59 -28.58 -23.31
CA TYR A 217 1.61 -27.59 -22.85
C TYR A 217 1.96 -26.18 -23.37
N GLU A 218 3.24 -25.80 -23.35
CA GLU A 218 3.73 -24.48 -23.80
C GLU A 218 3.55 -24.30 -25.32
N ASN A 219 3.83 -25.33 -26.12
CA ASN A 219 3.62 -25.37 -27.57
C ASN A 219 2.14 -25.17 -27.93
N ILE A 220 1.23 -25.82 -27.22
CA ILE A 220 -0.23 -25.62 -27.38
C ILE A 220 -0.64 -24.19 -27.00
N TYR A 221 -0.11 -23.64 -25.91
CA TYR A 221 -0.38 -22.27 -25.46
C TYR A 221 0.10 -21.23 -26.50
N ASP A 222 1.35 -21.32 -26.93
CA ASP A 222 1.95 -20.41 -27.89
C ASP A 222 1.32 -20.56 -29.28
N GLY A 223 0.96 -21.79 -29.70
CA GLY A 223 0.22 -22.04 -30.93
C GLY A 223 -1.13 -21.32 -30.98
N ILE A 224 -1.86 -21.28 -29.86
CA ILE A 224 -3.11 -20.51 -29.75
C ILE A 224 -2.85 -19.00 -29.82
N LEU A 225 -1.81 -18.48 -29.14
CA LEU A 225 -1.44 -17.06 -29.22
C LEU A 225 -1.02 -16.65 -30.64
N ASN A 226 -0.21 -17.47 -31.31
CA ASN A 226 0.25 -17.25 -32.68
C ASN A 226 -0.91 -17.27 -33.70
N ALA A 227 -1.97 -18.03 -33.42
CA ALA A 227 -3.23 -18.00 -34.17
C ALA A 227 -4.13 -16.78 -33.85
N GLY A 228 -3.71 -15.89 -32.93
CA GLY A 228 -4.48 -14.73 -32.48
C GLY A 228 -5.61 -15.07 -31.49
N GLY A 229 -5.59 -16.27 -30.90
CA GLY A 229 -6.55 -16.71 -29.89
C GLY A 229 -6.12 -16.39 -28.45
N ASN A 230 -6.98 -16.73 -27.49
CA ASN A 230 -6.68 -16.68 -26.06
C ASN A 230 -6.57 -18.11 -25.50
N PRO A 231 -5.39 -18.56 -24.99
CA PRO A 231 -5.25 -19.87 -24.36
C PRO A 231 -6.07 -20.02 -23.08
N LEU A 232 -6.42 -18.90 -22.42
CA LEU A 232 -7.24 -18.88 -21.21
C LEU A 232 -8.74 -18.76 -21.51
N ASP A 233 -9.15 -18.90 -22.78
CA ASP A 233 -10.57 -19.09 -23.12
C ASP A 233 -11.01 -20.52 -22.76
N SER A 234 -12.16 -20.64 -22.09
CA SER A 234 -12.68 -21.94 -21.64
C SER A 234 -13.10 -22.91 -22.74
N THR A 235 -13.10 -22.48 -24.00
CA THR A 235 -13.31 -23.31 -25.20
C THR A 235 -12.01 -23.76 -25.87
N SER A 236 -10.85 -23.23 -25.46
CA SER A 236 -9.55 -23.55 -26.05
C SER A 236 -9.06 -24.96 -25.69
N ILE A 237 -8.17 -25.52 -26.52
CA ILE A 237 -7.55 -26.81 -26.22
C ILE A 237 -6.62 -26.74 -24.99
N PHE A 238 -5.88 -25.64 -24.80
CA PHE A 238 -5.01 -25.42 -23.63
C PHE A 238 -5.81 -25.46 -22.31
N TRP A 239 -6.90 -24.70 -22.22
CA TRP A 239 -7.75 -24.68 -21.02
C TRP A 239 -8.23 -26.07 -20.62
N ASN A 240 -8.56 -26.90 -21.61
CA ASN A 240 -9.07 -28.25 -21.44
C ASN A 240 -8.00 -29.29 -21.05
N LEU A 241 -6.69 -28.99 -21.15
CA LEU A 241 -5.63 -29.86 -20.61
C LEU A 241 -5.71 -30.02 -19.09
N TYR A 242 -6.30 -29.03 -18.40
CA TYR A 242 -6.38 -28.97 -16.95
C TYR A 242 -7.72 -29.43 -16.40
N SER A 243 -7.69 -29.91 -15.15
CA SER A 243 -8.89 -30.12 -14.35
C SER A 243 -9.56 -28.77 -13.99
N GLY A 244 -10.72 -28.84 -13.33
CA GLY A 244 -11.42 -27.65 -12.84
C GLY A 244 -10.62 -26.79 -11.86
N ASP A 245 -9.56 -27.33 -11.25
CA ASP A 245 -8.65 -26.61 -10.35
C ASP A 245 -7.54 -25.81 -11.06
N GLY A 246 -7.32 -26.00 -12.37
CA GLY A 246 -6.26 -25.33 -13.12
C GLY A 246 -4.83 -25.83 -12.81
N MET A 247 -4.69 -26.95 -12.11
CA MET A 247 -3.40 -27.52 -11.70
C MET A 247 -3.25 -28.97 -12.18
N HIS A 248 -4.12 -29.87 -11.71
CA HIS A 248 -4.09 -31.29 -12.09
C HIS A 248 -4.47 -31.47 -13.56
N PRO A 249 -4.02 -32.56 -14.23
CA PRO A 249 -4.35 -32.79 -15.62
C PRO A 249 -5.78 -33.34 -15.76
N SER A 250 -6.46 -32.94 -16.84
CA SER A 250 -7.67 -33.61 -17.31
C SER A 250 -7.31 -34.91 -18.05
N GLN A 251 -8.32 -35.63 -18.54
CA GLN A 251 -8.10 -36.77 -19.43
C GLN A 251 -7.23 -36.42 -20.66
N THR A 252 -7.36 -35.21 -21.22
CA THR A 252 -6.53 -34.76 -22.35
C THR A 252 -5.13 -34.33 -21.91
N GLY A 253 -4.97 -33.79 -20.70
CA GLY A 253 -3.65 -33.50 -20.12
C GLY A 253 -2.84 -34.77 -19.84
N SER A 254 -3.46 -35.80 -19.25
CA SER A 254 -2.81 -37.11 -19.07
C SER A 254 -2.55 -37.81 -20.40
N TYR A 255 -3.42 -37.64 -21.40
CA TYR A 255 -3.19 -38.17 -22.75
C TYR A 255 -1.98 -37.54 -23.43
N LEU A 256 -1.88 -36.20 -23.43
CA LEU A 256 -0.71 -35.48 -23.93
C LEU A 256 0.57 -35.90 -23.21
N SER A 257 0.51 -36.08 -21.88
CA SER A 257 1.63 -36.58 -21.08
C SER A 257 2.11 -37.95 -21.58
N ALA A 258 1.19 -38.88 -21.84
CA ALA A 258 1.51 -40.21 -22.34
C ALA A 258 2.08 -40.19 -23.77
N CYS A 259 1.55 -39.35 -24.67
CA CYS A 259 2.09 -39.17 -26.02
C CYS A 259 3.55 -38.66 -25.99
N VAL A 260 3.84 -37.68 -25.14
CA VAL A 260 5.21 -37.16 -24.98
C VAL A 260 6.14 -38.20 -24.37
N ILE A 261 5.73 -38.92 -23.32
CA ILE A 261 6.56 -39.98 -22.70
C ILE A 261 6.88 -41.10 -23.71
N TYR A 262 5.89 -41.53 -24.50
CA TYR A 262 6.10 -42.50 -25.58
C TYR A 262 7.10 -42.01 -26.62
N SER A 263 6.91 -40.79 -27.15
CA SER A 263 7.79 -40.22 -28.19
C SER A 263 9.21 -39.96 -27.67
N THR A 264 9.33 -39.62 -26.38
CA THR A 264 10.62 -39.46 -25.68
C THR A 264 11.40 -40.78 -25.64
N ILE A 265 10.73 -41.87 -25.23
CA ILE A 265 11.39 -43.17 -25.00
C ILE A 265 11.65 -43.93 -26.31
N TYR A 266 10.66 -43.97 -27.21
CA TYR A 266 10.69 -44.82 -28.40
C TYR A 266 11.07 -44.11 -29.71
N GLY A 267 11.13 -42.78 -29.74
CA GLY A 267 11.45 -42.02 -30.96
C GLY A 267 10.37 -42.06 -32.05
N ASN A 268 9.21 -42.65 -31.77
CA ASN A 268 8.10 -42.79 -32.71
C ASN A 268 7.04 -41.70 -32.56
N THR A 269 6.49 -41.25 -33.68
CA THR A 269 5.39 -40.28 -33.75
C THR A 269 4.06 -40.89 -33.30
N THR A 270 3.29 -40.15 -32.51
CA THR A 270 1.93 -40.52 -32.08
C THR A 270 0.83 -40.07 -33.05
N ALA A 271 1.10 -39.15 -33.98
CA ALA A 271 0.12 -38.58 -34.90
C ALA A 271 -0.60 -39.64 -35.75
N GLY A 272 -1.91 -39.81 -35.49
CA GLY A 272 -2.75 -40.78 -36.19
C GLY A 272 -2.80 -42.17 -35.55
N GLN A 273 -2.12 -42.41 -34.43
CA GLN A 273 -2.29 -43.64 -33.65
C GLN A 273 -3.72 -43.76 -33.08
N VAL A 274 -4.20 -45.00 -32.93
CA VAL A 274 -5.60 -45.32 -32.58
C VAL A 274 -5.67 -46.12 -31.29
N ASP A 275 -5.74 -45.39 -30.17
CA ASP A 275 -5.91 -45.94 -28.82
C ASP A 275 -7.37 -45.83 -28.31
N ALA A 276 -7.67 -46.51 -27.20
CA ALA A 276 -9.02 -46.59 -26.63
C ALA A 276 -9.39 -45.46 -25.63
N THR A 277 -8.54 -44.45 -25.43
CA THR A 277 -8.83 -43.29 -24.58
C THR A 277 -10.01 -42.49 -25.14
N ASN A 278 -10.99 -42.20 -24.29
CA ASN A 278 -12.25 -41.53 -24.66
C ASN A 278 -12.08 -40.00 -24.83
N ILE A 279 -11.38 -39.62 -25.89
CA ILE A 279 -11.18 -38.26 -26.42
C ILE A 279 -11.63 -38.29 -27.89
N ASP A 280 -12.25 -37.22 -28.40
CA ASP A 280 -12.65 -37.16 -29.81
C ASP A 280 -11.43 -37.17 -30.76
N SER A 281 -11.60 -37.66 -31.98
CA SER A 281 -10.48 -37.85 -32.91
C SER A 281 -9.80 -36.56 -33.37
N THR A 282 -10.45 -35.40 -33.24
CA THR A 282 -9.85 -34.11 -33.65
C THR A 282 -8.97 -33.57 -32.54
N THR A 283 -9.47 -33.54 -31.30
CA THR A 283 -8.68 -33.19 -30.12
C THR A 283 -7.53 -34.19 -29.93
N LYS A 284 -7.80 -35.49 -30.09
CA LYS A 284 -6.77 -36.54 -29.99
C LYS A 284 -5.61 -36.30 -30.96
N LEU A 285 -5.90 -36.09 -32.25
CA LEU A 285 -4.87 -35.80 -33.25
C LEU A 285 -4.10 -34.51 -32.95
N ALA A 286 -4.76 -33.45 -32.49
CA ALA A 286 -4.09 -32.20 -32.13
C ALA A 286 -3.13 -32.36 -30.93
N LEU A 287 -3.46 -33.21 -29.95
CA LEU A 287 -2.57 -33.52 -28.82
C LEU A 287 -1.39 -34.42 -29.25
N GLN A 288 -1.64 -35.40 -30.11
CA GLN A 288 -0.57 -36.22 -30.70
C GLN A 288 0.42 -35.35 -31.48
N GLN A 289 -0.08 -34.50 -32.38
CA GLN A 289 0.75 -33.57 -33.15
C GLN A 289 1.52 -32.59 -32.26
N ALA A 290 0.91 -32.07 -31.18
CA ALA A 290 1.62 -31.22 -30.24
C ALA A 290 2.71 -31.95 -29.43
N ALA A 291 2.53 -33.24 -29.10
CA ALA A 291 3.57 -34.05 -28.48
C ALA A 291 4.73 -34.29 -29.46
N ASP A 292 4.40 -34.75 -30.67
CA ASP A 292 5.36 -35.04 -31.73
C ASP A 292 6.15 -33.78 -32.12
N ASP A 293 5.48 -32.66 -32.41
CA ASP A 293 6.15 -31.39 -32.74
C ASP A 293 7.02 -30.89 -31.58
N THR A 294 6.67 -31.17 -30.32
CA THR A 294 7.52 -30.80 -29.18
C THR A 294 8.81 -31.61 -29.18
N VAL A 295 8.73 -32.94 -29.27
CA VAL A 295 9.88 -33.86 -29.17
C VAL A 295 10.78 -33.80 -30.43
N PHE A 296 10.20 -33.77 -31.62
CA PHE A 296 10.96 -33.85 -32.88
C PHE A 296 11.31 -32.48 -33.48
N ASN A 297 10.49 -31.45 -33.26
CA ASN A 297 10.62 -30.15 -33.96
C ASN A 297 10.80 -28.93 -33.03
N GLY A 298 10.57 -29.07 -31.72
CA GLY A 298 10.43 -27.93 -30.78
C GLY A 298 11.52 -27.83 -29.72
N THR A 299 11.99 -28.95 -29.17
CA THR A 299 13.03 -28.99 -28.11
C THR A 299 14.45 -28.85 -28.66
N PHE A 300 14.78 -27.70 -29.24
CA PHE A 300 16.14 -27.38 -29.67
C PHE A 300 17.12 -27.37 -28.48
N GLY A 301 17.97 -28.40 -28.39
CA GLY A 301 18.99 -28.56 -27.34
C GLY A 301 18.80 -29.78 -26.43
N TYR A 302 17.66 -30.47 -26.51
CA TYR A 302 17.43 -31.71 -25.76
C TYR A 302 17.95 -32.91 -26.55
N SER A 303 18.70 -33.78 -25.88
CA SER A 303 19.01 -35.12 -26.38
C SER A 303 17.96 -36.11 -25.87
N PHE A 304 17.57 -37.05 -26.72
CA PHE A 304 16.68 -38.16 -26.37
C PHE A 304 17.44 -39.50 -26.44
N PRO A 305 16.97 -40.58 -25.77
CA PRO A 305 17.67 -41.87 -25.78
C PRO A 305 17.95 -42.41 -27.18
N TRP A 306 17.00 -42.21 -28.09
CA TRP A 306 17.09 -42.60 -29.51
C TRP A 306 18.03 -41.71 -30.36
N MET A 307 18.63 -40.68 -29.77
CA MET A 307 19.74 -39.91 -30.35
C MET A 307 21.12 -40.38 -29.85
N ALA A 308 21.17 -41.32 -28.89
CA ALA A 308 22.42 -41.83 -28.33
C ALA A 308 23.18 -42.76 -29.30
N ALA A 309 24.48 -42.96 -29.05
CA ALA A 309 25.32 -43.78 -29.91
C ALA A 309 25.15 -45.28 -29.63
N GLY A 310 24.46 -45.99 -30.52
CA GLY A 310 24.22 -47.45 -30.43
C GLY A 310 22.84 -47.86 -29.92
N TRP A 311 21.82 -47.03 -30.18
CA TRP A 311 20.42 -47.35 -29.86
C TRP A 311 19.76 -48.20 -30.96
N ASP A 312 19.46 -49.45 -30.64
CA ASP A 312 18.76 -50.42 -31.51
C ASP A 312 17.25 -50.52 -31.14
N GLY A 313 16.62 -49.41 -30.75
CA GLY A 313 15.19 -49.38 -30.38
C GLY A 313 14.24 -49.29 -31.59
N PRO A 314 12.93 -49.57 -31.42
CA PRO A 314 11.96 -49.65 -32.51
C PRO A 314 11.66 -48.26 -33.05
N GLY A 315 12.46 -47.82 -34.02
CA GLY A 315 12.52 -46.46 -34.52
C GLY A 315 13.81 -46.20 -35.29
N ASP A 316 14.91 -46.93 -34.97
CA ASP A 316 15.77 -47.36 -36.07
C ASP A 316 14.95 -48.36 -36.92
N SER A 317 14.87 -48.07 -38.20
CA SER A 317 14.16 -48.94 -39.12
C SER A 317 15.19 -49.86 -39.77
N GLU A 318 15.01 -51.17 -39.60
CA GLU A 318 15.76 -52.25 -40.26
C GLU A 318 15.56 -52.27 -41.80
N ASN A 319 15.86 -51.15 -42.45
CA ASN A 319 15.75 -50.91 -43.90
C ASN A 319 17.07 -50.36 -44.49
N ASN A 320 18.02 -49.94 -43.66
CA ASN A 320 19.40 -49.66 -44.09
C ASN A 320 20.37 -50.82 -43.78
N ALA A 321 20.04 -51.69 -42.81
CA ALA A 321 20.66 -52.99 -42.63
C ALA A 321 19.71 -54.09 -43.14
N SER A 322 19.76 -54.39 -44.44
CA SER A 322 18.89 -55.40 -45.01
C SER A 322 19.37 -56.82 -44.69
N GLU A 323 18.65 -57.56 -43.85
CA GLU A 323 18.76 -59.03 -43.70
C GLU A 323 18.31 -59.81 -44.97
N ASN A 324 18.21 -59.13 -46.13
CA ASN A 324 18.51 -59.76 -47.42
C ASN A 324 19.96 -59.43 -47.81
N GLY A 325 20.89 -60.30 -47.43
CA GLY A 325 22.30 -60.16 -47.78
C GLY A 325 22.56 -60.29 -49.29
N THR A 326 22.56 -59.15 -49.97
CA THR A 326 23.44 -58.90 -51.12
C THR A 326 24.39 -57.78 -50.73
N ASP A 327 25.66 -58.12 -50.49
CA ASP A 327 26.74 -57.14 -50.38
C ASP A 327 26.82 -56.34 -51.70
N ASP A 328 26.46 -55.04 -51.70
CA ASP A 328 26.67 -54.11 -52.84
C ASP A 328 26.52 -52.62 -52.40
N ALA A 329 27.10 -52.26 -51.25
CA ALA A 329 27.27 -50.87 -50.83
C ALA A 329 28.62 -50.33 -51.37
N PHE A 330 28.60 -49.77 -52.59
CA PHE A 330 29.84 -49.40 -53.29
C PHE A 330 30.55 -48.17 -52.72
N PHE A 331 29.84 -47.30 -52.00
CA PHE A 331 30.37 -46.04 -51.47
C PHE A 331 30.32 -45.97 -49.95
N ALA A 332 31.43 -45.53 -49.36
CA ALA A 332 31.52 -45.25 -47.93
C ALA A 332 32.39 -44.01 -47.67
N PHE A 333 31.90 -43.13 -46.79
CA PHE A 333 32.75 -42.13 -46.14
C PHE A 333 33.62 -42.83 -45.08
N GLY A 334 34.90 -42.46 -44.98
CA GLY A 334 35.85 -43.15 -44.10
C GLY A 334 35.82 -42.72 -42.63
N GLY A 335 34.83 -41.94 -42.22
CA GLY A 335 34.52 -41.63 -40.82
C GLY A 335 33.02 -41.82 -40.56
N GLY A 336 32.69 -42.34 -39.37
CA GLY A 336 31.31 -42.58 -38.97
C GLY A 336 30.52 -41.28 -38.76
N SER A 337 29.19 -41.40 -38.91
CA SER A 337 28.24 -40.37 -38.47
C SER A 337 28.28 -40.19 -36.95
N GLY A 338 27.87 -39.01 -36.47
CA GLY A 338 27.86 -38.67 -35.04
C GLY A 338 29.11 -37.93 -34.54
N SER A 339 30.02 -37.53 -35.45
CA SER A 339 31.19 -36.70 -35.08
C SER A 339 30.76 -35.29 -34.66
N SER A 340 31.36 -34.71 -33.60
CA SER A 340 31.18 -33.30 -33.23
C SER A 340 32.48 -32.51 -33.32
N PHE A 341 32.41 -31.26 -33.77
CA PHE A 341 33.56 -30.37 -33.97
C PHE A 341 33.38 -29.04 -33.22
N LEU A 342 34.14 -28.84 -32.13
CA LEU A 342 34.13 -27.62 -31.33
C LEU A 342 35.00 -26.51 -31.95
N THR A 343 34.46 -25.30 -32.11
CA THR A 343 35.15 -24.17 -32.73
C THR A 343 34.81 -22.81 -32.12
N ASP A 344 35.69 -21.82 -32.29
CA ASP A 344 35.49 -20.44 -31.86
C ASP A 344 34.50 -19.71 -32.79
N HIS A 345 33.64 -18.87 -32.19
CA HIS A 345 32.71 -18.03 -32.94
C HIS A 345 33.43 -17.09 -33.94
N GLY A 346 32.83 -16.90 -35.11
CA GLY A 346 33.40 -16.04 -36.16
C GLY A 346 34.65 -16.59 -36.85
N THR A 347 35.00 -17.85 -36.63
CA THR A 347 36.18 -18.53 -37.20
C THR A 347 35.72 -19.60 -38.21
N PRO A 348 36.33 -19.67 -39.41
CA PRO A 348 36.01 -20.73 -40.37
C PRO A 348 36.55 -22.08 -39.90
N LEU A 349 35.67 -23.08 -39.78
CA LEU A 349 36.03 -24.46 -39.48
C LEU A 349 36.44 -25.17 -40.79
N PHE A 350 37.60 -25.83 -40.78
CA PHE A 350 38.11 -26.61 -41.91
C PHE A 350 37.99 -28.10 -41.62
N LEU A 351 37.30 -28.85 -42.49
CA LEU A 351 37.10 -30.29 -42.38
C LEU A 351 37.58 -30.99 -43.66
N ALA A 352 38.06 -32.22 -43.52
CA ALA A 352 38.43 -33.08 -44.65
C ALA A 352 37.92 -34.50 -44.39
N MET A 353 37.15 -35.04 -45.34
CA MET A 353 36.59 -36.39 -45.29
C MET A 353 37.05 -37.19 -46.52
N ASN A 354 37.34 -38.47 -46.32
CA ASN A 354 37.65 -39.42 -47.38
C ASN A 354 36.38 -40.12 -47.88
N LEU A 355 36.26 -40.27 -49.19
CA LEU A 355 35.20 -41.05 -49.86
C LEU A 355 35.86 -42.22 -50.60
N THR A 356 35.43 -43.43 -50.27
CA THR A 356 35.95 -44.69 -50.86
C THR A 356 34.93 -45.24 -51.86
N ASN A 357 35.41 -45.65 -53.04
CA ASN A 357 34.70 -46.48 -53.99
C ASN A 357 35.25 -47.91 -53.93
N ASN A 358 34.40 -48.87 -53.58
CA ASN A 358 34.73 -50.28 -53.47
C ASN A 358 34.34 -51.10 -54.72
N ASP A 359 33.75 -50.49 -55.75
CA ASP A 359 33.48 -51.16 -57.02
C ASP A 359 34.73 -51.23 -57.93
N THR A 360 34.65 -52.19 -58.84
CA THR A 360 35.48 -52.44 -60.02
C THR A 360 35.34 -51.42 -61.15
N ASN A 361 34.42 -50.44 -61.08
CA ASN A 361 34.26 -49.37 -62.08
C ASN A 361 34.45 -47.97 -61.46
N PRO A 362 34.84 -46.96 -62.27
CA PRO A 362 34.82 -45.56 -61.87
C PRO A 362 33.41 -44.95 -62.00
N HIS A 363 32.99 -44.18 -61.00
CA HIS A 363 31.65 -43.55 -60.94
C HIS A 363 31.71 -42.04 -60.72
N VAL A 364 30.59 -41.35 -60.95
CA VAL A 364 30.41 -39.92 -60.66
C VAL A 364 29.46 -39.75 -59.48
N VAL A 365 29.94 -39.16 -58.39
CA VAL A 365 29.13 -38.86 -57.20
C VAL A 365 28.76 -37.39 -57.19
N ASN A 366 27.46 -37.12 -57.03
CA ASN A 366 26.95 -35.79 -56.70
C ASN A 366 27.00 -35.61 -55.18
N LEU A 367 27.67 -34.56 -54.72
CA LEU A 367 27.79 -34.20 -53.32
C LEU A 367 26.88 -33.01 -53.01
N SER A 368 26.14 -33.09 -51.91
CA SER A 368 25.32 -32.00 -51.38
C SER A 368 25.49 -31.91 -49.87
N LEU A 369 25.67 -30.69 -49.35
CA LEU A 369 25.89 -30.44 -47.94
C LEU A 369 24.66 -29.73 -47.37
N HIS A 370 24.03 -30.31 -46.36
CA HIS A 370 22.77 -29.86 -45.77
C HIS A 370 22.98 -29.46 -44.32
N SER A 371 22.31 -28.41 -43.85
CA SER A 371 22.29 -27.99 -42.44
C SER A 371 21.10 -27.06 -42.18
N THR A 372 20.58 -27.09 -40.95
CA THR A 372 19.57 -26.15 -40.45
C THR A 372 20.15 -24.79 -40.05
N SER A 373 21.48 -24.69 -39.91
CA SER A 373 22.19 -23.53 -39.34
C SER A 373 22.18 -22.26 -40.21
N ASN A 374 21.88 -22.38 -41.50
CA ASN A 374 22.01 -21.32 -42.52
C ASN A 374 23.43 -20.73 -42.67
N TRP A 375 24.47 -21.33 -42.08
CA TRP A 375 25.84 -20.81 -42.22
C TRP A 375 26.40 -21.10 -43.62
N ASN A 376 27.28 -20.22 -44.12
CA ASN A 376 27.85 -20.36 -45.45
C ASN A 376 28.97 -21.41 -45.48
N ALA A 377 28.84 -22.43 -46.32
CA ALA A 377 29.85 -23.47 -46.52
C ALA A 377 30.42 -23.42 -47.94
N THR A 378 31.73 -23.66 -48.07
CA THR A 378 32.45 -23.73 -49.34
C THR A 378 33.36 -24.96 -49.34
N TRP A 379 33.33 -25.76 -50.39
CA TRP A 379 34.18 -26.96 -50.53
C TRP A 379 35.25 -26.83 -51.60
N ASN A 380 36.22 -27.73 -51.56
CA ASN A 380 37.21 -27.96 -52.60
C ASN A 380 37.34 -29.49 -52.78
N LEU A 381 36.98 -29.95 -53.97
CA LEU A 381 36.90 -31.37 -54.32
C LEU A 381 38.11 -31.75 -55.17
N SER A 382 38.88 -32.73 -54.69
CA SER A 382 39.82 -33.45 -55.56
C SER A 382 39.07 -34.05 -56.76
N ASN A 383 39.69 -34.03 -57.94
CA ASN A 383 39.17 -34.64 -59.17
C ASN A 383 37.68 -34.30 -59.51
N SER A 384 37.31 -33.04 -59.32
CA SER A 384 35.96 -32.54 -59.62
C SER A 384 35.69 -32.33 -61.12
N ILE A 385 34.45 -32.63 -61.54
CA ILE A 385 33.93 -32.32 -62.88
C ILE A 385 33.25 -30.95 -62.89
N ASN A 386 32.41 -30.71 -61.88
CA ASN A 386 31.66 -29.48 -61.65
C ASN A 386 31.64 -29.20 -60.14
N ASP A 387 31.10 -28.04 -59.75
CA ASP A 387 30.79 -27.76 -58.35
C ASP A 387 29.82 -28.83 -57.81
N GLY A 388 30.15 -29.44 -56.66
CA GLY A 388 29.40 -30.57 -56.11
C GLY A 388 29.47 -31.89 -56.89
N GLN A 389 30.39 -32.08 -57.85
CA GLN A 389 30.56 -33.37 -58.56
C GLN A 389 32.01 -33.87 -58.57
N ILE A 390 32.20 -35.11 -58.10
CA ILE A 390 33.51 -35.79 -58.05
C ILE A 390 33.48 -37.11 -58.85
N THR A 391 34.57 -37.44 -59.54
CA THR A 391 34.79 -38.80 -60.06
C THR A 391 35.62 -39.60 -59.07
N VAL A 392 35.13 -40.77 -58.65
CA VAL A 392 35.88 -41.69 -57.78
C VAL A 392 36.22 -42.93 -58.60
N ALA A 393 37.51 -43.23 -58.75
CA ALA A 393 37.98 -44.32 -59.59
C ALA A 393 37.69 -45.70 -58.96
N GLU A 394 37.80 -46.77 -59.76
CA GLU A 394 37.70 -48.16 -59.30
C GLU A 394 38.63 -48.43 -58.09
N ASN A 395 38.12 -49.10 -57.05
CA ASN A 395 38.89 -49.52 -55.86
C ASN A 395 39.77 -48.39 -55.26
N SER A 396 39.23 -47.17 -55.17
CA SER A 396 40.02 -45.96 -54.84
C SER A 396 39.38 -45.10 -53.75
N LEU A 397 40.14 -44.11 -53.28
CA LEU A 397 39.75 -43.20 -52.20
C LEU A 397 40.14 -41.77 -52.58
N GLU A 398 39.16 -40.87 -52.55
CA GLU A 398 39.30 -39.44 -52.84
C GLU A 398 39.05 -38.58 -51.60
N TRP A 399 39.48 -37.32 -51.62
CA TRP A 399 39.38 -36.40 -50.48
C TRP A 399 38.48 -35.19 -50.76
N ILE A 400 37.46 -35.04 -49.93
CA ILE A 400 36.50 -33.95 -49.89
C ILE A 400 36.95 -32.97 -48.81
N SER A 401 37.43 -31.79 -49.20
CA SER A 401 37.76 -30.71 -48.25
C SER A 401 36.61 -29.71 -48.20
N MET A 402 36.22 -29.26 -47.01
CA MET A 402 35.19 -28.24 -46.82
C MET A 402 35.58 -27.21 -45.77
N THR A 403 34.97 -26.03 -45.88
CA THR A 403 35.17 -24.89 -44.98
C THR A 403 33.81 -24.30 -44.64
N ILE A 404 33.46 -24.31 -43.37
CA ILE A 404 32.16 -23.86 -42.85
C ILE A 404 32.40 -22.57 -42.06
N ASN A 405 31.79 -21.47 -42.50
CA ASN A 405 32.01 -20.14 -41.95
C ASN A 405 31.09 -19.92 -40.75
N VAL A 406 31.53 -20.33 -39.56
CA VAL A 406 30.77 -20.11 -38.32
C VAL A 406 30.65 -18.60 -38.05
N PRO A 407 29.43 -18.07 -37.89
CA PRO A 407 29.23 -16.64 -37.65
C PRO A 407 29.77 -16.20 -36.28
N ARG A 408 30.01 -14.89 -36.14
CA ARG A 408 30.25 -14.28 -34.82
C ARG A 408 28.95 -14.31 -34.02
N VAL A 409 29.07 -14.41 -32.69
CA VAL A 409 27.93 -14.17 -31.80
C VAL A 409 27.42 -12.74 -32.00
N VAL A 410 26.16 -12.62 -32.39
CA VAL A 410 25.39 -11.37 -32.52
C VAL A 410 23.99 -11.69 -32.01
N ASP A 411 23.43 -10.79 -31.18
CA ASP A 411 22.14 -11.02 -30.50
C ASP A 411 22.04 -12.42 -29.86
N SER A 412 23.13 -12.82 -29.21
CA SER A 412 23.33 -14.09 -28.50
C SER A 412 23.36 -15.38 -29.34
N VAL A 413 23.27 -15.33 -30.67
CA VAL A 413 23.41 -16.51 -31.56
C VAL A 413 24.68 -16.44 -32.41
N PRO A 414 25.37 -17.57 -32.70
CA PRO A 414 25.02 -18.96 -32.39
C PRO A 414 25.36 -19.36 -30.94
N LEU A 415 24.49 -20.18 -30.35
CA LEU A 415 24.51 -20.68 -28.97
C LEU A 415 25.73 -21.57 -28.70
N ALA A 416 26.24 -21.56 -27.47
CA ALA A 416 27.24 -22.52 -27.00
C ALA A 416 26.57 -23.81 -26.49
N GLY A 417 27.30 -24.94 -26.51
CA GLY A 417 26.80 -26.27 -26.12
C GLY A 417 25.78 -26.88 -27.09
N VAL A 418 25.08 -26.07 -27.88
CA VAL A 418 24.16 -26.53 -28.92
C VAL A 418 24.92 -27.14 -30.09
N LEU A 419 24.58 -28.39 -30.40
CA LEU A 419 25.05 -29.09 -31.60
C LEU A 419 24.31 -28.58 -32.84
N TYR A 420 25.02 -27.90 -33.73
CA TYR A 420 24.50 -27.49 -35.04
C TYR A 420 24.70 -28.62 -36.06
N PRO A 421 23.65 -29.30 -36.54
CA PRO A 421 23.79 -30.49 -37.37
C PRO A 421 24.13 -30.16 -38.83
N TRP A 422 24.93 -31.02 -39.44
CA TRP A 422 25.37 -31.00 -40.83
C TRP A 422 25.37 -32.41 -41.41
N SER A 423 24.90 -32.54 -42.66
CA SER A 423 24.84 -33.81 -43.39
C SER A 423 25.50 -33.66 -44.75
N LEU A 424 26.63 -34.34 -44.95
CA LEU A 424 27.23 -34.53 -46.26
C LEU A 424 26.54 -35.72 -46.94
N LYS A 425 25.76 -35.44 -47.98
CA LYS A 425 25.08 -36.43 -48.81
C LYS A 425 25.88 -36.70 -50.08
N GLY A 426 26.15 -37.96 -50.38
CA GLY A 426 26.53 -38.45 -51.70
C GLY A 426 25.35 -39.10 -52.41
N VAL A 427 25.27 -38.91 -53.73
CA VAL A 427 24.34 -39.62 -54.63
C VAL A 427 25.10 -40.10 -55.85
N ASN A 428 25.19 -41.41 -56.05
CA ASN A 428 25.79 -42.00 -57.25
C ASN A 428 24.94 -41.65 -58.49
N SER A 429 25.58 -41.18 -59.56
CA SER A 429 24.88 -40.70 -60.77
C SER A 429 24.34 -41.81 -61.66
N ASP A 430 24.85 -43.03 -61.52
CA ASP A 430 24.56 -44.14 -62.44
C ASP A 430 23.33 -44.97 -62.03
N ASP A 431 23.07 -45.10 -60.71
CA ASP A 431 21.97 -45.88 -60.13
C ASP A 431 21.04 -45.07 -59.20
N GLY A 432 21.48 -43.92 -58.68
CA GLY A 432 20.76 -43.12 -57.69
C GLY A 432 20.96 -43.55 -56.23
N GLN A 433 21.93 -44.42 -55.91
CA GLN A 433 22.24 -44.82 -54.53
C GLN A 433 22.66 -43.59 -53.70
N GLU A 434 21.97 -43.37 -52.58
CA GLU A 434 22.23 -42.26 -51.66
C GLU A 434 22.98 -42.75 -50.41
N PHE A 435 23.96 -41.97 -49.94
CA PHE A 435 24.74 -42.28 -48.74
C PHE A 435 25.14 -40.99 -48.00
N TRP A 436 25.40 -41.09 -46.70
CA TRP A 436 25.41 -39.92 -45.80
C TRP A 436 26.55 -39.97 -44.79
N TRP A 437 27.11 -38.81 -44.46
CA TRP A 437 27.93 -38.59 -43.27
C TRP A 437 27.35 -37.42 -42.47
N ASN A 438 26.86 -37.70 -41.27
CA ASN A 438 26.26 -36.73 -40.37
C ASN A 438 27.25 -36.31 -39.29
N PHE A 439 27.42 -35.02 -39.07
CA PHE A 439 28.27 -34.45 -38.03
C PHE A 439 27.65 -33.18 -37.45
N SER A 440 28.13 -32.74 -36.30
CA SER A 440 27.70 -31.51 -35.64
C SER A 440 28.86 -30.54 -35.47
N ILE A 441 28.54 -29.26 -35.40
CA ILE A 441 29.47 -28.21 -34.99
C ILE A 441 28.98 -27.64 -33.66
N GLU A 442 29.88 -27.52 -32.69
CA GLU A 442 29.63 -26.86 -31.41
C GLU A 442 30.39 -25.52 -31.39
N VAL A 443 29.75 -24.46 -30.90
CA VAL A 443 30.39 -23.15 -30.77
C VAL A 443 30.85 -22.94 -29.33
N ARG A 444 32.09 -22.47 -29.15
CA ARG A 444 32.64 -22.19 -27.81
C ARG A 444 31.84 -21.11 -27.05
N PRO A 445 31.77 -21.22 -25.71
CA PRO A 445 31.24 -20.17 -24.85
C PRO A 445 31.91 -18.81 -25.08
N PHE A 446 31.09 -17.78 -25.30
CA PHE A 446 31.48 -16.38 -25.44
C PHE A 446 30.59 -15.55 -24.53
N HIS A 447 31.19 -14.97 -23.48
CA HIS A 447 30.49 -14.13 -22.51
C HIS A 447 30.65 -12.65 -22.87
N ASN A 448 29.54 -11.92 -23.04
CA ASN A 448 29.55 -10.50 -23.42
C ASN A 448 28.37 -9.77 -22.77
N VAL A 449 28.60 -8.53 -22.33
CA VAL A 449 27.61 -7.71 -21.62
C VAL A 449 27.57 -6.29 -22.18
N THR A 450 26.37 -5.72 -22.32
CA THR A 450 26.16 -4.30 -22.63
C THR A 450 25.17 -3.69 -21.67
N HIS A 451 25.36 -2.43 -21.27
CA HIS A 451 24.29 -1.67 -20.62
C HIS A 451 23.28 -1.21 -21.68
N SER A 452 21.98 -1.31 -21.36
CA SER A 452 20.89 -0.74 -22.16
C SER A 452 20.40 0.59 -21.60
N ASN A 453 20.65 0.86 -20.31
CA ASN A 453 20.44 2.14 -19.66
C ASN A 453 21.56 2.44 -18.65
N THR A 454 22.01 3.70 -18.61
CA THR A 454 23.00 4.22 -17.63
C THR A 454 22.37 4.64 -16.30
N GLY A 455 21.05 4.82 -16.27
CA GLY A 455 20.33 5.41 -15.14
C GLY A 455 20.30 6.95 -15.20
N GLU A 456 19.49 7.57 -14.35
CA GLU A 456 19.39 9.03 -14.19
C GLU A 456 20.11 9.51 -12.93
N ASN A 457 20.79 10.66 -13.02
CA ASN A 457 21.48 11.28 -11.88
C ASN A 457 20.48 11.80 -10.83
N LEU A 458 20.83 11.68 -9.56
CA LEU A 458 19.92 11.99 -8.46
C LEU A 458 20.08 13.40 -7.89
N SER A 459 18.94 13.96 -7.48
CA SER A 459 18.82 15.13 -6.62
C SER A 459 18.19 14.66 -5.31
N LEU A 460 18.97 14.58 -4.24
CA LEU A 460 18.54 14.04 -2.95
C LEU A 460 18.40 15.12 -1.88
N ASP A 461 17.52 14.88 -0.92
CA ASP A 461 17.43 15.67 0.30
C ASP A 461 18.61 15.30 1.24
N PRO A 462 19.11 16.22 2.08
CA PRO A 462 20.15 15.92 3.06
C PRO A 462 19.82 14.71 3.95
N ASN A 463 20.81 13.86 4.21
CA ASN A 463 20.64 12.63 5.03
C ASN A 463 19.54 11.67 4.53
N THR A 464 19.24 11.66 3.23
CA THR A 464 18.33 10.68 2.58
C THR A 464 19.07 9.77 1.61
N ASP A 465 18.48 8.61 1.30
CA ASP A 465 18.98 7.70 0.27
C ASP A 465 18.08 7.63 -0.97
N GLY A 466 18.71 7.41 -2.12
CA GLY A 466 18.05 7.13 -3.39
C GLY A 466 18.64 5.91 -4.09
N ARG A 467 18.03 5.53 -5.23
CA ARG A 467 18.43 4.38 -6.04
C ARG A 467 18.53 4.79 -7.50
N ILE A 468 19.62 4.42 -8.16
CA ILE A 468 19.79 4.54 -9.61
C ILE A 468 19.68 3.14 -10.20
N LYS A 469 18.65 2.92 -11.01
CA LYS A 469 18.42 1.66 -11.74
C LYS A 469 19.28 1.62 -13.00
N ILE A 470 20.09 0.59 -13.13
CA ILE A 470 20.97 0.34 -14.28
C ILE A 470 20.55 -1.00 -14.91
N LYS A 471 20.41 -1.00 -16.24
CA LYS A 471 19.98 -2.18 -17.00
C LYS A 471 21.11 -2.71 -17.85
N ILE A 472 21.32 -4.02 -17.79
CA ILE A 472 22.35 -4.74 -18.54
C ILE A 472 21.76 -5.95 -19.24
N ARG A 473 22.31 -6.27 -20.41
CA ARG A 473 21.91 -7.40 -21.23
C ARG A 473 23.09 -8.33 -21.49
N ASN A 474 22.88 -9.63 -21.31
CA ASN A 474 23.83 -10.64 -21.76
C ASN A 474 23.68 -10.81 -23.28
N ASN A 475 24.70 -10.40 -24.02
CA ASN A 475 24.80 -10.59 -25.48
C ASN A 475 25.79 -11.72 -25.84
N GLY A 476 26.26 -12.46 -24.84
CA GLY A 476 26.97 -13.72 -25.01
C GLY A 476 26.06 -14.84 -25.48
N ASN A 477 26.65 -15.95 -25.91
CA ASN A 477 25.93 -17.14 -26.41
C ASN A 477 25.71 -18.24 -25.36
N THR A 478 25.90 -17.88 -24.10
CA THR A 478 25.87 -18.74 -22.92
C THR A 478 25.40 -17.91 -21.73
N ALA A 479 24.81 -18.54 -20.71
CA ALA A 479 24.51 -17.85 -19.46
C ALA A 479 25.81 -17.31 -18.83
N THR A 480 25.73 -16.19 -18.12
CA THR A 480 26.91 -15.60 -17.47
C THR A 480 26.58 -15.00 -16.12
N ARG A 481 27.52 -15.10 -15.19
CA ARG A 481 27.50 -14.32 -13.95
C ARG A 481 28.08 -12.93 -14.21
N MET A 482 27.50 -11.93 -13.57
CA MET A 482 28.00 -10.56 -13.57
C MET A 482 28.60 -10.19 -12.22
N ASP A 483 29.64 -9.37 -12.24
CA ASP A 483 30.26 -8.72 -11.08
C ASP A 483 30.17 -7.21 -11.29
N VAL A 484 29.68 -6.50 -10.27
CA VAL A 484 29.42 -5.05 -10.34
C VAL A 484 30.09 -4.37 -9.16
N LYS A 485 30.86 -3.33 -9.45
CA LYS A 485 31.60 -2.54 -8.46
C LYS A 485 31.45 -1.05 -8.75
N VAL A 486 31.35 -0.27 -7.69
CA VAL A 486 31.41 1.20 -7.75
C VAL A 486 32.81 1.69 -7.42
N GLN A 487 33.24 2.80 -8.04
CA GLN A 487 34.41 3.57 -7.61
C GLN A 487 34.09 5.06 -7.65
N ILE A 488 34.66 5.85 -6.74
CA ILE A 488 34.44 7.30 -6.69
C ILE A 488 35.19 8.01 -7.82
N VAL A 489 34.51 8.93 -8.48
CA VAL A 489 35.09 9.87 -9.45
C VAL A 489 35.22 11.23 -8.80
N LYS A 490 36.26 11.97 -9.17
CA LYS A 490 36.58 13.29 -8.67
C LYS A 490 37.38 14.07 -9.71
N ASP A 491 36.98 15.30 -9.98
CA ASP A 491 37.58 16.14 -11.01
C ASP A 491 37.66 15.44 -12.40
N GLY A 492 36.68 14.55 -12.69
CA GLY A 492 36.63 13.71 -13.89
C GLY A 492 37.66 12.56 -13.94
N GLN A 493 38.27 12.18 -12.82
CA GLN A 493 39.22 11.07 -12.70
C GLN A 493 38.84 10.12 -11.53
N LEU A 494 39.27 8.86 -11.59
CA LEU A 494 39.01 7.89 -10.52
C LEU A 494 39.85 8.23 -9.27
N ASP A 495 39.22 8.32 -8.10
CA ASP A 495 39.91 8.62 -6.84
C ASP A 495 40.64 7.35 -6.32
N PRO A 496 41.98 7.31 -6.29
CA PRO A 496 42.73 6.15 -5.84
C PRO A 496 42.64 5.93 -4.32
N SER A 497 42.09 6.89 -3.57
CA SER A 497 41.83 6.77 -2.14
C SER A 497 40.67 5.81 -1.84
N TYR A 498 39.79 5.58 -2.83
CA TYR A 498 38.57 4.79 -2.73
C TYR A 498 38.53 3.77 -3.89
N PRO A 499 39.19 2.60 -3.76
CA PRO A 499 39.28 1.61 -4.83
C PRO A 499 37.94 0.90 -5.10
N PRO A 500 37.77 0.23 -6.27
CA PRO A 500 36.51 -0.40 -6.65
C PRO A 500 36.00 -1.41 -5.62
N SER A 501 34.73 -1.30 -5.25
CA SER A 501 34.08 -2.14 -4.24
C SER A 501 32.57 -2.21 -4.46
N ASN A 502 31.91 -3.23 -3.92
CA ASN A 502 30.44 -3.36 -3.92
C ASN A 502 29.78 -2.38 -2.92
N ARG A 503 30.55 -1.79 -2.00
CA ARG A 503 30.16 -0.68 -1.11
C ARG A 503 31.35 0.22 -0.77
N ILE A 504 31.16 1.53 -0.85
CA ILE A 504 32.16 2.57 -0.52
C ILE A 504 31.52 3.64 0.38
N GLU A 505 32.29 4.13 1.36
CA GLU A 505 32.00 5.35 2.10
C GLU A 505 33.04 6.42 1.75
N ALA A 506 32.61 7.55 1.19
CA ALA A 506 33.51 8.60 0.70
C ALA A 506 32.89 10.00 0.84
N TYR A 507 33.68 10.98 1.28
CA TYR A 507 33.26 12.38 1.47
C TYR A 507 32.04 12.62 2.39
N GLY A 508 31.55 11.58 3.06
CA GLY A 508 30.34 11.56 3.90
C GLY A 508 29.16 10.79 3.29
N TRP A 509 29.24 10.43 2.01
CA TRP A 509 28.26 9.59 1.31
C TRP A 509 28.53 8.11 1.53
N THR A 510 27.50 7.28 1.34
CA THR A 510 27.66 5.84 1.05
C THR A 510 27.17 5.57 -0.38
N ALA A 511 27.94 4.83 -1.16
CA ALA A 511 27.50 4.19 -2.41
C ALA A 511 27.55 2.67 -2.24
N ALA A 512 26.50 1.94 -2.67
CA ALA A 512 26.45 0.48 -2.60
C ALA A 512 25.66 -0.13 -3.75
N VAL A 513 26.03 -1.34 -4.16
CA VAL A 513 25.30 -2.15 -5.14
C VAL A 513 24.23 -2.99 -4.44
N PHE A 514 23.00 -2.97 -4.94
CA PHE A 514 21.86 -3.75 -4.48
C PHE A 514 21.41 -4.75 -5.56
N ASP A 515 20.50 -5.66 -5.19
CA ASP A 515 19.84 -6.64 -6.07
C ASP A 515 20.80 -7.55 -6.86
N VAL A 516 21.98 -7.79 -6.27
CA VAL A 516 23.08 -8.62 -6.79
C VAL A 516 22.70 -10.10 -6.99
N PHE A 517 21.50 -10.52 -6.55
CA PHE A 517 20.97 -11.86 -6.80
C PHE A 517 20.66 -12.08 -8.28
N ASP A 518 20.07 -11.09 -8.96
CA ASP A 518 19.73 -11.16 -10.39
C ASP A 518 20.98 -11.01 -11.30
N LEU A 519 22.13 -10.74 -10.68
CA LEU A 519 23.45 -10.74 -11.31
C LEU A 519 24.19 -12.08 -11.18
N THR A 520 23.66 -13.04 -10.40
CA THR A 520 24.33 -14.34 -10.17
C THR A 520 24.36 -15.22 -11.40
N TRP A 521 23.28 -15.24 -12.18
CA TRP A 521 23.16 -15.85 -13.50
C TRP A 521 22.23 -14.98 -14.36
N VAL A 522 22.75 -14.52 -15.49
CA VAL A 522 22.00 -13.80 -16.52
C VAL A 522 21.96 -14.69 -17.75
N ASP A 523 20.75 -15.13 -18.09
CA ASP A 523 20.48 -16.05 -19.19
C ASP A 523 20.74 -15.41 -20.56
N ILE A 524 20.75 -16.25 -21.59
CA ILE A 524 21.11 -15.90 -22.96
C ILE A 524 20.13 -14.85 -23.53
N GLY A 525 20.64 -13.67 -23.91
CA GLY A 525 19.81 -12.57 -24.42
C GLY A 525 18.97 -11.84 -23.35
N GLN A 526 19.03 -12.26 -22.08
CA GLN A 526 18.25 -11.67 -20.99
C GLN A 526 18.72 -10.25 -20.67
N GLU A 527 17.78 -9.36 -20.40
CA GLU A 527 18.04 -8.08 -19.73
C GLU A 527 17.69 -8.21 -18.23
N VAL A 528 18.62 -7.79 -17.37
CA VAL A 528 18.41 -7.68 -15.91
C VAL A 528 18.67 -6.24 -15.45
N GLU A 529 18.02 -5.86 -14.36
CA GLU A 529 18.15 -4.55 -13.72
C GLU A 529 18.81 -4.73 -12.36
N PHE A 530 19.68 -3.80 -11.97
CA PHE A 530 20.23 -3.72 -10.62
C PHE A 530 20.25 -2.27 -10.15
N GLU A 531 20.34 -2.05 -8.84
CA GLU A 531 20.32 -0.71 -8.26
C GLU A 531 21.65 -0.30 -7.63
N ILE A 532 22.08 0.93 -7.90
CA ILE A 532 23.09 1.62 -7.07
C ILE A 532 22.37 2.50 -6.06
N GLY A 533 22.51 2.17 -4.78
CA GLY A 533 22.01 2.99 -3.69
C GLY A 533 23.04 4.03 -3.26
N LEU A 534 22.60 5.29 -3.23
CA LEU A 534 23.40 6.46 -2.83
C LEU A 534 22.74 7.11 -1.62
N LEU A 535 23.43 7.15 -0.48
CA LEU A 535 23.02 7.82 0.75
C LEU A 535 23.75 9.15 0.89
N ALA A 536 23.00 10.24 0.94
CA ALA A 536 23.52 11.59 1.13
C ALA A 536 23.98 11.82 2.59
N PRO A 537 25.05 12.61 2.82
CA PRO A 537 25.44 13.04 4.16
C PRO A 537 24.46 14.03 4.80
N ASP A 538 24.58 14.19 6.12
CA ASP A 538 23.98 15.24 6.94
C ASP A 538 24.63 16.63 6.64
N LYS A 539 24.38 17.15 5.43
CA LYS A 539 24.93 18.41 4.91
C LYS A 539 23.92 19.09 3.97
N THR A 540 23.94 20.41 3.92
CA THR A 540 23.09 21.21 3.00
C THR A 540 23.63 21.32 1.57
N GLU A 541 24.89 20.96 1.34
CA GLU A 541 25.56 21.06 0.04
C GLU A 541 26.62 19.98 -0.08
N SER A 542 26.49 19.11 -1.10
CA SER A 542 27.51 18.15 -1.53
C SER A 542 27.09 17.55 -2.88
N GLU A 543 28.07 17.09 -3.64
CA GLU A 543 27.88 16.19 -4.78
C GLU A 543 28.74 14.93 -4.57
N LEU A 544 28.39 13.85 -5.25
CA LEU A 544 29.18 12.63 -5.41
C LEU A 544 29.06 12.13 -6.85
N GLU A 545 30.20 11.86 -7.51
CA GLU A 545 30.28 11.21 -8.81
C GLU A 545 30.85 9.80 -8.62
N VAL A 546 30.27 8.80 -9.30
CA VAL A 546 30.59 7.39 -9.14
C VAL A 546 30.64 6.71 -10.50
N ARG A 547 31.74 6.00 -10.78
CA ARG A 547 31.83 5.08 -11.91
C ARG A 547 31.36 3.71 -11.47
N VAL A 548 30.37 3.18 -12.18
CA VAL A 548 29.93 1.79 -12.06
C VAL A 548 30.67 0.96 -13.10
N PHE A 549 31.39 -0.06 -12.65
CA PHE A 549 32.02 -1.08 -13.49
C PHE A 549 31.16 -2.34 -13.47
N ILE A 550 30.86 -2.89 -14.64
CA ILE A 550 30.14 -4.16 -14.82
C ILE A 550 31.03 -5.10 -15.63
N LYS A 551 31.22 -6.32 -15.14
CA LYS A 551 32.07 -7.33 -15.78
C LYS A 551 31.38 -8.69 -15.79
N SER A 552 31.49 -9.44 -16.88
CA SER A 552 31.23 -10.89 -16.83
C SER A 552 32.37 -11.59 -16.09
N VAL A 553 32.06 -12.46 -15.12
CA VAL A 553 33.06 -13.18 -14.31
C VAL A 553 33.99 -14.04 -15.17
N TRP A 554 33.50 -14.55 -16.31
CA TRP A 554 34.24 -15.40 -17.25
C TRP A 554 34.57 -14.70 -18.57
N GLY A 555 34.23 -13.40 -18.69
CA GLY A 555 34.51 -12.59 -19.87
C GLY A 555 35.99 -12.19 -19.97
N SER A 556 36.57 -12.42 -21.16
CA SER A 556 37.88 -11.90 -21.57
C SER A 556 37.84 -10.47 -22.11
N GLU A 557 36.65 -9.98 -22.47
CA GLU A 557 36.38 -8.62 -22.92
C GLU A 557 36.54 -7.59 -21.78
N PRO A 558 36.84 -6.31 -22.09
CA PRO A 558 37.08 -5.28 -21.08
C PRO A 558 35.79 -4.89 -20.35
N ASP A 559 35.92 -4.65 -19.04
CA ASP A 559 34.86 -4.18 -18.15
C ASP A 559 34.12 -2.96 -18.75
N ILE A 560 32.80 -3.05 -18.91
CA ILE A 560 31.98 -1.89 -19.33
C ILE A 560 31.78 -0.97 -18.13
N SER A 561 31.69 0.34 -18.38
CA SER A 561 31.46 1.30 -17.31
C SER A 561 30.51 2.43 -17.69
N THR A 562 29.81 2.95 -16.70
CA THR A 562 28.99 4.16 -16.78
C THR A 562 29.26 5.05 -15.58
N ASP A 563 29.18 6.36 -15.77
CA ASP A 563 29.24 7.35 -14.69
C ASP A 563 27.83 7.76 -14.28
N ILE A 564 27.63 7.93 -12.98
CA ILE A 564 26.40 8.39 -12.34
C ILE A 564 26.76 9.42 -11.26
N SER A 565 25.89 10.40 -11.00
CA SER A 565 26.08 11.34 -9.90
C SER A 565 24.84 11.54 -9.02
N ALA A 566 25.07 11.98 -7.79
CA ALA A 566 24.04 12.46 -6.88
C ALA A 566 24.46 13.80 -6.27
N SER A 567 23.52 14.74 -6.22
CA SER A 567 23.71 16.08 -5.65
C SER A 567 22.67 16.34 -4.56
N ILE A 568 23.03 17.16 -3.57
CA ILE A 568 22.11 17.57 -2.50
C ILE A 568 21.31 18.81 -2.91
N LEU A 569 19.99 18.70 -2.85
CA LEU A 569 19.07 19.82 -3.02
C LEU A 569 18.55 20.28 -1.65
N TRP A 570 18.98 21.45 -1.17
CA TRP A 570 18.49 22.01 0.09
C TRP A 570 17.28 22.93 -0.14
N GLN A 571 16.10 22.48 0.28
CA GLN A 571 14.84 23.24 0.21
C GLN A 571 14.59 23.92 1.57
N ARG A 572 14.43 25.25 1.55
CA ARG A 572 14.32 26.09 2.75
C ARG A 572 12.98 26.81 2.80
N ASN A 573 12.15 26.52 3.81
CA ASN A 573 10.87 27.17 4.03
C ASN A 573 10.46 27.12 5.51
N ALA A 574 9.65 28.05 5.98
CA ALA A 574 9.08 28.02 7.33
C ALA A 574 7.84 28.93 7.44
N SER A 575 6.94 28.59 8.36
CA SER A 575 5.75 29.38 8.69
C SER A 575 5.78 29.86 10.14
N ILE A 576 5.07 30.96 10.42
CA ILE A 576 4.74 31.39 11.79
C ILE A 576 3.25 31.21 12.08
N SER A 577 2.95 30.59 13.22
CA SER A 577 1.66 30.58 13.88
C SER A 577 1.72 31.49 15.12
N VAL A 578 0.56 31.98 15.58
CA VAL A 578 0.47 32.92 16.70
C VAL A 578 -0.60 32.49 17.68
N THR A 579 -0.32 32.70 18.97
CA THR A 579 -1.21 32.35 20.09
C THR A 579 -1.20 33.47 21.14
N GLY A 580 -2.35 33.77 21.74
CA GLY A 580 -2.48 34.72 22.85
C GLY A 580 -2.52 36.21 22.48
N PHE A 581 -2.35 36.60 21.21
CA PHE A 581 -2.39 37.99 20.75
C PHE A 581 -3.80 38.62 20.77
N ASN A 582 -4.37 38.81 21.95
CA ASN A 582 -5.63 39.53 22.19
C ASN A 582 -5.30 40.98 22.61
N CYS A 583 -4.71 41.76 21.70
CA CYS A 583 -4.06 43.05 22.02
C CYS A 583 -4.87 44.28 21.60
N ASP A 584 -6.18 44.12 21.37
CA ASP A 584 -7.09 45.11 20.77
C ASP A 584 -7.07 46.47 21.49
N ARG A 585 -7.02 46.46 22.83
CA ARG A 585 -6.96 47.66 23.69
C ARG A 585 -6.11 47.40 24.94
N ILE A 586 -4.96 48.06 25.03
CA ILE A 586 -4.01 47.96 26.15
C ILE A 586 -3.98 49.29 26.91
N LEU A 587 -4.04 49.27 28.25
CA LEU A 587 -3.87 50.47 29.07
C LEU A 587 -2.41 50.98 29.01
N PRO A 588 -2.15 52.30 29.16
CA PRO A 588 -0.80 52.81 29.31
C PRO A 588 -0.07 52.14 30.47
N MET A 589 1.20 51.78 30.27
CA MET A 589 2.06 50.99 31.18
C MET A 589 1.70 49.51 31.35
N ASP A 590 0.54 49.03 30.88
CA ASP A 590 0.25 47.59 30.83
C ASP A 590 0.90 46.91 29.61
N SER A 591 0.98 45.58 29.67
CA SER A 591 1.58 44.71 28.64
C SER A 591 0.60 43.70 28.08
N CYS A 592 0.41 43.68 26.76
CA CYS A 592 -0.12 42.49 26.08
C CYS A 592 1.00 41.48 25.83
N ASN A 593 0.73 40.19 25.97
CA ASN A 593 1.71 39.11 25.77
C ASN A 593 1.21 38.16 24.68
N GLY A 594 2.03 37.88 23.67
CA GLY A 594 1.68 36.92 22.60
C GLY A 594 2.86 36.02 22.26
N SER A 595 2.59 34.73 21.99
CA SER A 595 3.60 33.73 21.62
C SER A 595 3.54 33.41 20.13
N PHE A 596 4.71 33.49 19.48
CA PHE A 596 4.93 32.90 18.17
C PHE A 596 5.28 31.43 18.32
N GLU A 597 4.76 30.61 17.43
CA GLU A 597 5.27 29.29 17.13
C GLU A 597 5.82 29.33 15.70
N VAL A 598 7.01 28.76 15.50
CA VAL A 598 7.67 28.73 14.20
C VAL A 598 7.84 27.28 13.78
N SER A 599 7.41 26.94 12.57
CA SER A 599 7.45 25.58 12.03
C SER A 599 8.41 25.50 10.85
N ASN A 600 9.31 24.53 10.85
CA ASN A 600 10.21 24.29 9.72
C ASN A 600 9.46 23.49 8.63
N LEU A 601 9.40 24.06 7.42
CA LEU A 601 8.74 23.49 6.24
C LEU A 601 9.73 23.18 5.11
N GLY A 602 11.04 23.26 5.38
CA GLY A 602 12.10 22.80 4.47
C GLY A 602 12.36 21.30 4.57
N ASN A 603 13.34 20.81 3.81
CA ASN A 603 13.79 19.41 3.84
C ASN A 603 14.99 19.15 4.77
N PHE A 604 15.40 20.14 5.57
CA PHE A 604 16.50 20.00 6.51
C PHE A 604 16.35 20.89 7.75
N ALA A 605 17.13 20.61 8.80
CA ALA A 605 17.23 21.49 9.96
C ALA A 605 17.86 22.84 9.58
N ASP A 606 17.26 23.94 10.01
CA ASP A 606 17.67 25.28 9.58
C ASP A 606 17.56 26.31 10.73
N ASN A 607 18.15 27.49 10.51
CA ASN A 607 18.05 28.65 11.37
C ASN A 607 17.25 29.74 10.66
N PHE A 608 16.19 30.19 11.31
CA PHE A 608 15.34 31.29 10.85
C PHE A 608 15.60 32.54 11.70
N VAL A 609 15.33 33.71 11.14
CA VAL A 609 15.39 35.00 11.85
C VAL A 609 13.98 35.57 11.89
N LEU A 610 13.44 35.74 13.10
CA LEU A 610 12.21 36.50 13.34
C LEU A 610 12.61 37.91 13.78
N GLU A 611 12.18 38.93 13.04
CA GLU A 611 12.51 40.32 13.32
C GLU A 611 11.31 41.27 13.15
N VAL A 612 11.35 42.40 13.87
CA VAL A 612 10.30 43.44 13.79
C VAL A 612 10.60 44.35 12.61
N ASN A 613 9.74 44.31 11.60
CA ASN A 613 9.85 45.11 10.37
C ASN A 613 9.35 46.54 10.59
N ASN A 614 8.26 46.71 11.34
CA ASN A 614 7.69 48.01 11.72
C ASN A 614 6.95 47.92 13.07
N SER A 615 7.05 48.97 13.88
CA SER A 615 6.30 49.16 15.13
C SER A 615 6.06 50.65 15.43
N PRO A 616 4.92 51.05 16.03
CA PRO A 616 4.68 52.44 16.42
C PRO A 616 5.64 52.94 17.51
N SER A 617 6.04 54.22 17.47
CA SER A 617 7.00 54.81 18.42
C SER A 617 6.50 54.95 19.87
N TRP A 618 5.22 54.69 20.11
CA TRP A 618 4.60 54.66 21.44
C TRP A 618 4.53 53.24 22.05
N VAL A 619 5.09 52.24 21.36
CA VAL A 619 5.26 50.87 21.85
C VAL A 619 6.68 50.67 22.40
N SER A 620 6.81 49.83 23.42
CA SER A 620 8.09 49.26 23.87
C SER A 620 7.94 47.77 24.25
N GLY A 621 9.02 47.12 24.69
CA GLY A 621 9.06 45.70 25.07
C GLY A 621 9.42 44.71 23.94
N LEU A 622 9.31 45.14 22.67
CA LEU A 622 9.62 44.31 21.51
C LEU A 622 11.10 43.92 21.40
N VAL A 623 11.37 42.64 21.12
CA VAL A 623 12.69 42.14 20.71
C VAL A 623 12.87 42.41 19.21
N SER A 624 13.96 43.08 18.83
CA SER A 624 14.16 43.52 17.44
C SER A 624 14.44 42.39 16.45
N SER A 625 15.21 41.37 16.86
CA SER A 625 15.58 40.21 16.05
C SER A 625 15.95 39.02 16.93
N GLN A 626 15.46 37.83 16.60
CA GLN A 626 15.79 36.56 17.26
C GLN A 626 16.16 35.49 16.22
N VAL A 627 17.28 34.78 16.44
CA VAL A 627 17.67 33.60 15.66
C VAL A 627 17.07 32.34 16.28
N ILE A 628 16.49 31.48 15.44
CA ILE A 628 15.69 30.33 15.85
C ILE A 628 16.15 29.09 15.08
N TYR A 629 16.93 28.23 15.73
CA TYR A 629 17.19 26.87 15.22
C TYR A 629 15.96 25.97 15.42
N ILE A 630 15.59 25.24 14.36
CA ILE A 630 14.47 24.29 14.31
C ILE A 630 14.89 23.05 13.49
N PRO A 631 14.75 21.82 14.01
CA PRO A 631 14.96 20.58 13.24
C PRO A 631 13.98 20.43 12.06
N LEU A 632 14.20 19.42 11.23
CA LEU A 632 13.30 19.05 10.12
C LEU A 632 11.93 18.63 10.66
N GLY A 633 10.84 19.23 10.16
CA GLY A 633 9.46 18.91 10.52
C GLY A 633 9.01 19.34 11.93
N ASP A 634 9.93 19.82 12.76
CA ASP A 634 9.64 20.31 14.11
C ASP A 634 9.02 21.71 14.10
N SER A 635 8.36 22.04 15.21
CA SER A 635 7.86 23.38 15.51
C SER A 635 8.34 23.85 16.89
N LYS A 636 8.56 25.16 17.03
CA LYS A 636 9.15 25.76 18.22
C LYS A 636 8.37 26.99 18.68
N ILE A 637 7.69 26.84 19.82
CA ILE A 637 7.07 27.94 20.54
C ILE A 637 8.18 28.82 21.15
N LEU A 638 8.12 30.12 20.88
CA LEU A 638 9.03 31.11 21.44
C LEU A 638 8.51 31.63 22.79
N THR A 639 9.42 32.22 23.58
CA THR A 639 9.03 32.99 24.76
C THR A 639 8.06 34.11 24.37
N PRO A 640 6.95 34.32 25.11
CA PRO A 640 5.97 35.35 24.77
C PRO A 640 6.62 36.73 24.63
N THR A 641 6.34 37.39 23.50
CA THR A 641 6.76 38.76 23.23
C THR A 641 5.83 39.71 23.99
N GLN A 642 6.41 40.69 24.69
CA GLN A 642 5.65 41.69 25.43
C GLN A 642 5.48 42.96 24.58
N ILE A 643 4.24 43.41 24.42
CA ILE A 643 3.86 44.68 23.80
C ILE A 643 3.43 45.61 24.92
N ILE A 644 4.25 46.62 25.23
CA ILE A 644 4.00 47.59 26.31
C ILE A 644 3.61 48.93 25.69
N VAL A 645 2.50 49.52 26.14
CA VAL A 645 2.12 50.89 25.74
C VAL A 645 2.85 51.89 26.63
N ASN A 646 3.58 52.83 26.02
CA ASN A 646 4.35 53.83 26.76
C ASN A 646 3.43 54.75 27.60
N ASN A 647 3.88 55.15 28.78
CA ASN A 647 3.11 56.04 29.66
C ASN A 647 2.77 57.37 28.97
N GLY A 648 1.57 57.89 29.19
CA GLY A 648 1.07 59.13 28.57
C GLY A 648 0.63 58.99 27.11
N THR A 649 0.60 57.77 26.54
CA THR A 649 0.05 57.57 25.18
C THR A 649 -1.46 57.79 25.16
N THR A 650 -1.93 58.58 24.19
CA THR A 650 -3.33 59.01 24.08
C THR A 650 -4.28 57.85 23.82
N ALA A 651 -5.42 57.81 24.52
CA ALA A 651 -6.48 56.84 24.31
C ALA A 651 -6.97 56.81 22.85
N PHE A 652 -7.46 55.65 22.41
CA PHE A 652 -7.98 55.40 21.06
C PHE A 652 -6.98 55.57 19.92
N THR A 653 -5.70 55.85 20.21
CA THR A 653 -4.60 55.68 19.24
C THR A 653 -4.53 54.21 18.83
N SER A 654 -4.45 53.92 17.53
CA SER A 654 -4.11 52.59 17.02
C SER A 654 -2.86 52.61 16.15
N GLY A 655 -2.30 51.44 15.88
CA GLY A 655 -1.14 51.27 15.01
C GLY A 655 -0.73 49.82 14.84
N ASN A 656 -0.03 49.53 13.74
CA ASN A 656 0.28 48.15 13.34
C ASN A 656 1.72 47.78 13.68
N ILE A 657 1.90 46.59 14.25
CA ILE A 657 3.21 45.93 14.42
C ILE A 657 3.30 44.80 13.40
N SER A 658 4.45 44.68 12.76
CA SER A 658 4.76 43.67 11.74
C SER A 658 6.02 42.90 12.10
N TRP A 659 5.95 41.58 12.00
CA TRP A 659 7.08 40.67 12.18
C TRP A 659 7.30 39.84 10.92
N THR A 660 8.55 39.80 10.46
CA THR A 660 8.96 39.01 9.30
C THR A 660 9.84 37.85 9.74
N LEU A 661 9.49 36.63 9.32
CA LEU A 661 10.35 35.46 9.40
C LEU A 661 11.13 35.32 8.09
N ARG A 662 12.46 35.33 8.16
CA ARG A 662 13.35 35.16 7.01
C ARG A 662 14.41 34.09 7.23
N LEU A 663 14.98 33.59 6.14
CA LEU A 663 16.08 32.63 6.16
C LEU A 663 17.37 33.29 6.70
N ILE A 664 18.14 32.58 7.54
CA ILE A 664 19.42 33.12 8.02
C ILE A 664 20.38 33.44 6.87
N ASN A 665 21.14 34.52 7.02
CA ASN A 665 22.07 35.09 6.03
C ASN A 665 21.44 35.47 4.68
N SER A 666 20.11 35.60 4.61
CA SER A 666 19.37 35.96 3.41
C SER A 666 18.37 37.09 3.68
N THR A 667 17.90 37.72 2.60
CA THR A 667 16.76 38.67 2.58
C THR A 667 15.45 38.02 2.18
N VAL A 668 15.42 36.70 1.95
CA VAL A 668 14.21 35.95 1.60
C VAL A 668 13.32 35.78 2.84
N ILE A 669 12.23 36.54 2.87
CA ILE A 669 11.12 36.39 3.81
C ILE A 669 10.33 35.13 3.40
N VAL A 670 10.03 34.27 4.37
CA VAL A 670 9.23 33.04 4.20
C VAL A 670 7.85 33.15 4.89
N SER A 671 7.70 34.05 5.86
CA SER A 671 6.43 34.32 6.54
C SER A 671 6.38 35.75 7.09
N GLU A 672 5.19 36.35 7.17
CA GLU A 672 4.96 37.64 7.82
C GLU A 672 3.69 37.57 8.68
N PHE A 673 3.71 38.22 9.85
CA PHE A 673 2.54 38.40 10.70
C PHE A 673 2.37 39.89 11.04
N ASN A 674 1.15 40.38 10.90
CA ASN A 674 0.76 41.77 11.10
C ASN A 674 -0.41 41.81 12.10
N THR A 675 -0.31 42.67 13.11
CA THR A 675 -1.43 42.92 14.05
C THR A 675 -1.63 44.41 14.29
N GLU A 676 -2.87 44.84 14.43
CA GLU A 676 -3.23 46.17 14.91
C GLU A 676 -3.37 46.12 16.45
N ILE A 677 -2.89 47.17 17.12
CA ILE A 677 -3.04 47.36 18.56
C ILE A 677 -3.66 48.72 18.84
N GLY A 678 -4.51 48.79 19.86
CA GLY A 678 -5.16 50.02 20.32
C GLY A 678 -4.77 50.39 21.74
N VAL A 679 -4.82 51.70 22.04
CA VAL A 679 -4.63 52.22 23.41
C VAL A 679 -5.98 52.37 24.10
N ALA A 680 -6.15 51.70 25.23
CA ALA A 680 -7.35 51.78 26.04
C ALA A 680 -7.50 53.16 26.71
N PRO A 681 -8.73 53.64 26.93
CA PRO A 681 -8.97 54.79 27.79
C PRO A 681 -8.68 54.42 29.25
N SER A 682 -8.02 55.33 29.95
CA SER A 682 -7.82 55.36 31.39
C SER A 682 -8.31 56.74 31.86
N PRO A 683 -9.62 56.88 32.13
CA PRO A 683 -10.19 58.14 32.60
C PRO A 683 -9.73 58.41 34.04
N ASN A 684 -9.48 59.68 34.34
CA ASN A 684 -9.05 60.12 35.66
C ASN A 684 -9.34 61.63 35.78
N TRP A 685 -9.80 62.07 36.95
CA TRP A 685 -10.19 63.46 37.18
C TRP A 685 -9.68 63.95 38.53
N ILE A 686 -9.26 65.21 38.57
CA ILE A 686 -8.79 65.88 39.78
C ILE A 686 -9.73 67.05 40.07
N ILE A 687 -10.27 67.11 41.28
CA ILE A 687 -10.96 68.30 41.80
C ILE A 687 -9.88 69.27 42.30
N GLU A 688 -9.66 70.37 41.59
CA GLU A 688 -8.64 71.37 41.93
C GLU A 688 -9.09 72.29 43.08
N GLU A 689 -10.34 72.73 43.04
CA GLU A 689 -10.89 73.73 43.97
C GLU A 689 -12.39 73.48 44.17
N THR A 690 -12.82 73.51 45.44
CA THR A 690 -14.23 73.68 45.81
C THR A 690 -14.38 74.84 46.78
N SER A 691 -15.31 75.74 46.49
CA SER A 691 -15.61 76.90 47.35
C SER A 691 -17.08 76.88 47.73
N ALA A 692 -17.37 76.67 49.02
CA ALA A 692 -18.73 76.76 49.57
C ALA A 692 -18.94 78.14 50.21
N GLU A 693 -19.91 78.89 49.69
CA GLU A 693 -20.29 80.23 50.17
C GLU A 693 -21.75 80.22 50.66
N ILE A 694 -22.04 80.99 51.71
CA ILE A 694 -23.40 81.23 52.19
C ILE A 694 -23.72 82.71 51.98
N SER A 695 -24.73 83.00 51.17
CA SER A 695 -25.13 84.37 50.82
C SER A 695 -26.64 84.46 50.63
N ASN A 696 -27.27 85.51 51.15
CA ASN A 696 -28.72 85.78 51.05
C ASN A 696 -29.64 84.59 51.42
N GLY A 697 -29.24 83.73 52.37
CA GLY A 697 -30.01 82.54 52.77
C GLY A 697 -29.80 81.32 51.87
N ARG A 698 -28.89 81.38 50.90
CA ARG A 698 -28.57 80.30 49.96
C ARG A 698 -27.17 79.75 50.26
N LEU A 699 -27.05 78.42 50.29
CA LEU A 699 -25.75 77.72 50.19
C LEU A 699 -25.43 77.57 48.70
N SER A 700 -24.24 78.01 48.27
CA SER A 700 -23.74 77.74 46.91
C SER A 700 -22.34 77.15 46.96
N VAL A 701 -22.09 76.18 46.08
CA VAL A 701 -20.79 75.51 45.93
C VAL A 701 -20.34 75.68 44.49
N ALA A 702 -19.12 76.17 44.28
CA ALA A 702 -18.46 76.11 42.98
C ALA A 702 -17.48 74.95 42.93
N TYR A 703 -17.36 74.32 41.76
CA TYR A 703 -16.50 73.18 41.50
C TYR A 703 -15.56 73.50 40.32
N SER A 704 -14.27 73.17 40.47
CA SER A 704 -13.27 73.17 39.39
C SER A 704 -12.64 71.78 39.31
N LEU A 705 -12.81 71.10 38.17
CA LEU A 705 -12.27 69.77 37.88
C LEU A 705 -11.35 69.82 36.65
N VAL A 706 -10.38 68.92 36.57
CA VAL A 706 -9.52 68.74 35.40
C VAL A 706 -9.51 67.28 34.98
N ASN A 707 -9.69 67.02 33.68
CA ASN A 707 -9.45 65.70 33.10
C ASN A 707 -7.93 65.45 33.11
N SER A 708 -7.49 64.47 33.91
CA SER A 708 -6.11 64.01 34.02
C SER A 708 -5.95 62.55 33.59
N GLY A 709 -6.88 62.04 32.77
CA GLY A 709 -6.78 60.75 32.09
C GLY A 709 -5.90 60.81 30.84
N ASN A 710 -5.82 59.70 30.10
CA ASN A 710 -5.05 59.63 28.86
C ASN A 710 -5.86 60.02 27.59
N GLY A 711 -7.12 60.44 27.71
CA GLY A 711 -7.94 60.81 26.56
C GLY A 711 -9.12 61.73 26.91
N PRO A 712 -9.83 62.28 25.92
CA PRO A 712 -11.05 63.03 26.15
C PRO A 712 -12.08 62.14 26.84
N ASP A 713 -12.75 62.68 27.86
CA ASP A 713 -13.74 61.96 28.67
C ASP A 713 -14.94 62.87 28.97
N GLY A 714 -16.08 62.28 29.32
CA GLY A 714 -17.27 62.99 29.78
C GLY A 714 -17.45 62.89 31.30
N LEU A 715 -18.43 63.64 31.82
CA LEU A 715 -18.88 63.55 33.20
C LEU A 715 -20.41 63.53 33.28
N THR A 716 -20.95 62.64 34.10
CA THR A 716 -22.34 62.68 34.57
C THR A 716 -22.36 63.18 36.01
N VAL A 717 -23.02 64.33 36.24
CA VAL A 717 -23.05 65.04 37.52
C VAL A 717 -24.46 65.00 38.09
N THR A 718 -24.63 64.59 39.35
CA THR A 718 -25.92 64.49 40.03
C THR A 718 -25.87 65.09 41.44
N MET A 719 -26.86 65.93 41.76
CA MET A 719 -26.98 66.64 43.03
C MET A 719 -28.17 66.14 43.87
N ASN A 720 -27.90 65.85 45.14
CA ASN A 720 -28.90 65.46 46.13
C ASN A 720 -28.86 66.39 47.35
N VAL A 721 -30.01 66.73 47.92
CA VAL A 721 -30.15 67.59 49.11
C VAL A 721 -31.14 66.93 50.08
N ASN A 722 -30.83 66.95 51.37
CA ASN A 722 -31.64 66.28 52.40
C ASN A 722 -32.88 67.06 52.89
N PHE A 723 -33.19 68.22 52.28
CA PHE A 723 -34.38 69.03 52.56
C PHE A 723 -35.08 69.44 51.26
N GLY A 724 -36.39 69.68 51.34
CA GLY A 724 -37.23 70.02 50.18
C GLY A 724 -37.25 71.51 49.81
N THR A 725 -36.10 72.19 49.82
CA THR A 725 -35.98 73.61 49.46
C THR A 725 -35.77 73.82 47.96
N GLU A 726 -35.82 75.08 47.50
CA GLU A 726 -35.38 75.41 46.15
C GLU A 726 -33.89 75.08 45.99
N GLN A 727 -33.57 74.39 44.90
CA GLN A 727 -32.22 73.89 44.61
C GLN A 727 -32.02 73.78 43.10
N ALA A 728 -30.81 74.05 42.61
CA ALA A 728 -30.42 73.73 41.25
C ALA A 728 -28.91 73.59 41.08
N ILE A 729 -28.51 72.78 40.11
CA ILE A 729 -27.21 72.90 39.45
C ILE A 729 -27.32 74.00 38.37
N ILE A 730 -26.25 74.78 38.22
CA ILE A 730 -26.03 75.65 37.06
C ILE A 730 -25.07 74.88 36.14
N PRO A 731 -25.58 74.21 35.09
CA PRO A 731 -24.73 73.52 34.12
C PRO A 731 -23.87 74.52 33.33
N PRO A 732 -22.67 74.13 32.89
CA PRO A 732 -21.84 74.94 32.00
C PRO A 732 -22.29 74.84 30.53
N ASP A 733 -21.72 75.71 29.70
CA ASP A 733 -21.91 75.66 28.24
C ASP A 733 -21.55 74.26 27.68
N ASN A 734 -22.32 73.80 26.69
CA ASN A 734 -22.26 72.47 26.06
C ASN A 734 -22.64 71.25 26.92
N ALA A 735 -23.07 71.41 28.17
CA ALA A 735 -23.70 70.32 28.93
C ALA A 735 -25.15 70.06 28.48
N THR A 736 -25.66 68.85 28.69
CA THR A 736 -27.05 68.43 28.44
C THR A 736 -27.71 68.00 29.74
N TRP A 737 -28.98 68.36 29.96
CA TRP A 737 -29.74 68.01 31.18
C TRP A 737 -31.17 67.57 30.86
N GLU A 738 -31.79 66.84 31.78
CA GLU A 738 -33.21 66.44 31.69
C GLU A 738 -34.10 67.34 32.55
N GLY A 739 -35.29 67.67 32.05
CA GLY A 739 -36.29 68.50 32.73
C GLY A 739 -36.51 69.86 32.05
N GLY A 740 -37.03 70.81 32.81
CA GLY A 740 -37.13 72.22 32.40
C GLY A 740 -36.03 73.07 33.06
N ASP A 741 -35.86 74.30 32.60
CA ASP A 741 -34.77 75.23 33.00
C ASP A 741 -34.85 75.73 34.47
N ILE A 742 -35.71 75.13 35.29
CA ILE A 742 -35.94 75.48 36.70
C ILE A 742 -35.74 74.22 37.54
N GLY A 743 -34.75 74.24 38.44
CA GLY A 743 -34.52 73.18 39.41
C GLY A 743 -33.73 71.97 38.89
N ILE A 744 -32.83 72.17 37.91
CA ILE A 744 -31.95 71.14 37.33
C ILE A 744 -31.20 70.37 38.43
N ARG A 745 -31.28 69.03 38.42
CA ARG A 745 -30.68 68.14 39.44
C ARG A 745 -29.52 67.27 38.95
N SER A 746 -29.35 67.18 37.64
CA SER A 746 -28.23 66.48 37.01
C SER A 746 -27.91 67.11 35.64
N PHE A 747 -26.69 66.90 35.15
CA PHE A 747 -26.30 67.15 33.77
C PHE A 747 -25.23 66.16 33.32
N ASP A 748 -25.13 65.96 32.02
CA ASP A 748 -24.06 65.23 31.36
C ASP A 748 -23.22 66.18 30.49
N ILE A 749 -21.92 65.94 30.40
CA ILE A 749 -21.04 66.45 29.35
C ILE A 749 -20.26 65.27 28.75
N ARG A 750 -20.06 65.24 27.43
CA ARG A 750 -19.58 64.03 26.73
C ARG A 750 -18.10 64.03 26.35
N GLU A 751 -17.53 65.18 26.04
CA GLU A 751 -16.16 65.31 25.55
C GLU A 751 -15.48 66.52 26.19
N VAL A 752 -14.61 66.27 27.16
CA VAL A 752 -13.72 67.26 27.78
C VAL A 752 -12.27 66.83 27.53
N PRO A 753 -11.46 67.62 26.80
CA PRO A 753 -10.06 67.33 26.53
C PRO A 753 -9.19 67.16 27.79
N VAL A 754 -8.12 66.37 27.67
CA VAL A 754 -7.12 66.19 28.73
C VAL A 754 -6.46 67.53 29.06
N GLY A 755 -6.40 67.87 30.35
CA GLY A 755 -5.85 69.12 30.86
C GLY A 755 -6.80 70.32 30.81
N GLU A 756 -8.04 70.15 30.33
CA GLU A 756 -9.04 71.23 30.34
C GLU A 756 -9.71 71.38 31.71
N VAL A 757 -9.92 72.62 32.15
CA VAL A 757 -10.50 72.95 33.47
C VAL A 757 -12.01 73.12 33.37
N PHE A 758 -12.74 72.06 33.71
CA PHE A 758 -14.20 72.01 33.75
C PHE A 758 -14.75 72.68 35.02
N ARG A 759 -15.78 73.54 34.89
CA ARG A 759 -16.32 74.33 36.01
C ARG A 759 -17.83 74.42 36.00
N PHE A 760 -18.45 74.24 37.16
CA PHE A 760 -19.89 74.43 37.35
C PHE A 760 -20.21 74.93 38.78
N ARG A 761 -21.48 75.28 39.02
CA ARG A 761 -21.97 75.69 40.36
C ARG A 761 -23.22 74.93 40.74
N ALA A 762 -23.38 74.68 42.03
CA ALA A 762 -24.60 74.15 42.64
C ALA A 762 -25.11 75.13 43.70
N TRP A 763 -26.41 75.13 43.97
CA TRP A 763 -26.99 75.88 45.08
C TRP A 763 -28.26 75.25 45.64
N ALA A 764 -28.48 75.45 46.94
CA ALA A 764 -29.73 75.12 47.63
C ALA A 764 -30.06 76.22 48.65
N ASP A 765 -31.33 76.61 48.74
CA ASP A 765 -31.79 77.53 49.77
C ASP A 765 -31.85 76.85 51.14
N ILE A 766 -31.48 77.61 52.17
CA ILE A 766 -31.41 77.13 53.55
C ILE A 766 -32.83 77.15 54.14
N PRO A 767 -33.33 76.04 54.73
CA PRO A 767 -34.68 75.99 55.28
C PRO A 767 -34.91 77.02 56.39
N ASP A 768 -35.98 77.81 56.28
CA ASP A 768 -36.40 78.82 57.26
C ASP A 768 -37.77 78.50 57.91
N THR A 769 -38.57 77.61 57.33
CA THR A 769 -39.89 77.18 57.84
C THR A 769 -39.85 75.96 58.77
N GLU A 770 -38.70 75.33 58.98
CA GLU A 770 -38.59 74.08 59.73
C GLU A 770 -38.84 74.26 61.24
N PRO A 771 -39.55 73.32 61.91
CA PRO A 771 -39.88 73.44 63.34
C PRO A 771 -38.73 73.04 64.30
N TYR A 772 -37.59 72.57 63.77
CA TYR A 772 -36.44 72.13 64.55
C TYR A 772 -35.12 72.59 63.91
N ASN A 773 -34.10 72.83 64.72
CA ASN A 773 -32.75 73.13 64.22
C ASN A 773 -32.19 71.92 63.48
N GLY A 774 -31.60 72.15 62.30
CA GLY A 774 -31.10 71.08 61.43
C GLY A 774 -29.74 71.39 60.81
N THR A 775 -29.29 70.48 59.94
CA THR A 775 -28.10 70.66 59.10
C THR A 775 -28.43 70.18 57.71
N MET A 776 -28.47 71.10 56.77
CA MET A 776 -28.63 70.82 55.35
C MET A 776 -27.31 70.27 54.81
N TRP A 777 -27.40 69.23 54.01
CA TRP A 777 -26.30 68.60 53.27
C TRP A 777 -26.62 68.65 51.79
N LEU A 778 -25.72 69.27 51.02
CA LEU A 778 -25.69 69.22 49.56
C LEU A 778 -24.63 68.19 49.19
N ASN A 779 -25.07 67.04 48.68
CA ASN A 779 -24.21 65.97 48.21
C ASN A 779 -24.15 66.01 46.68
N MET A 780 -22.95 65.95 46.13
CA MET A 780 -22.67 65.87 44.70
C MET A 780 -21.99 64.54 44.41
N THR A 781 -22.53 63.77 43.47
CA THR A 781 -21.94 62.55 42.91
C THR A 781 -21.60 62.84 41.45
N ILE A 782 -20.39 62.50 41.04
CA ILE A 782 -19.83 62.74 39.71
C ILE A 782 -19.23 61.42 39.21
N HIS A 783 -19.63 60.94 38.04
CA HIS A 783 -19.05 59.76 37.39
C HIS A 783 -18.35 60.16 36.08
N SER A 784 -17.28 59.45 35.72
CA SER A 784 -16.75 59.48 34.34
C SER A 784 -17.74 58.85 33.36
N PHE A 785 -17.76 59.35 32.11
CA PHE A 785 -18.59 58.80 31.05
C PHE A 785 -17.93 57.59 30.35
N LEU A 786 -16.59 57.50 30.38
CA LEU A 786 -15.85 56.35 29.87
C LEU A 786 -15.74 55.19 30.87
N ASP A 787 -15.76 55.47 32.18
CA ASP A 787 -15.77 54.45 33.23
C ASP A 787 -16.65 54.87 34.43
N ASN A 788 -17.83 54.24 34.55
CA ASN A 788 -18.78 54.55 35.61
C ASN A 788 -18.32 54.07 37.00
N ASP A 789 -17.28 53.23 37.13
CA ASP A 789 -16.75 52.86 38.45
C ASP A 789 -15.86 54.00 39.04
N VAL A 790 -15.51 55.01 38.24
CA VAL A 790 -14.79 56.21 38.67
C VAL A 790 -15.77 57.27 39.22
N GLU A 791 -16.26 57.04 40.45
CA GLU A 791 -17.10 57.98 41.20
C GLU A 791 -16.28 58.98 42.06
N PHE A 792 -16.66 60.26 42.02
CA PHE A 792 -16.24 61.29 42.96
C PHE A 792 -17.44 61.84 43.74
N ILE A 793 -17.40 61.72 45.07
CA ILE A 793 -18.42 62.28 45.97
C ILE A 793 -17.85 63.49 46.71
N HIS A 794 -18.59 64.61 46.69
CA HIS A 794 -18.30 65.79 47.51
C HIS A 794 -19.56 66.23 48.27
N SER A 795 -19.43 66.48 49.57
CA SER A 795 -20.53 67.00 50.39
C SER A 795 -20.19 68.37 51.00
N ALA A 796 -21.16 69.29 50.95
CA ALA A 796 -21.12 70.58 51.63
C ALA A 796 -22.31 70.66 52.60
N ASN A 797 -22.15 71.39 53.71
CA ASN A 797 -23.21 71.50 54.71
C ASN A 797 -23.34 72.91 55.30
N THR A 798 -24.51 73.16 55.89
CA THR A 798 -24.78 74.36 56.71
C THR A 798 -25.87 74.06 57.73
N SER A 799 -25.77 74.66 58.93
CA SER A 799 -26.79 74.57 59.96
C SER A 799 -27.84 75.68 59.85
N PHE A 800 -29.06 75.40 60.30
CA PHE A 800 -30.16 76.35 60.35
C PHE A 800 -30.94 76.25 61.66
N LEU A 801 -31.68 77.31 61.99
CA LEU A 801 -32.46 77.45 63.22
C LEU A 801 -33.95 77.31 62.90
N GLY A 802 -34.67 76.50 63.69
CA GLY A 802 -36.10 76.29 63.53
C GLY A 802 -36.94 77.42 64.13
N ILE A 803 -38.19 77.54 63.68
CA ILE A 803 -39.11 78.59 64.13
C ILE A 803 -39.56 78.39 65.59
N PRO A 804 -39.68 79.47 66.39
CA PRO A 804 -40.05 79.37 67.80
C PRO A 804 -41.53 78.98 67.99
N TRP A 805 -41.76 78.12 68.97
CA TRP A 805 -43.07 77.54 69.32
C TRP A 805 -44.12 78.61 69.67
N GLN A 806 -45.35 78.44 69.17
CA GLN A 806 -46.49 79.32 69.42
C GLN A 806 -47.62 78.58 70.16
N GLU A 807 -48.24 79.23 71.14
CA GLU A 807 -49.35 78.67 71.91
C GLU A 807 -50.65 78.59 71.08
N ALA A 808 -51.36 77.47 71.18
CA ALA A 808 -52.53 77.18 70.37
C ALA A 808 -53.78 77.96 70.82
N ALA A 809 -54.56 78.46 69.85
CA ALA A 809 -55.84 79.12 70.11
C ALA A 809 -56.93 78.12 70.54
N PRO A 810 -57.79 78.45 71.53
CA PRO A 810 -58.80 77.53 72.04
C PRO A 810 -60.00 77.39 71.09
N VAL A 811 -60.22 76.18 70.57
CA VAL A 811 -61.39 75.81 69.77
C VAL A 811 -62.49 75.25 70.67
N ASN A 812 -63.69 75.82 70.62
CA ASN A 812 -64.88 75.25 71.25
C ASN A 812 -65.39 74.05 70.44
N GLU A 813 -65.07 72.81 70.85
CA GLU A 813 -65.74 71.64 70.28
C GLU A 813 -67.19 71.50 70.80
N PRO A 814 -68.19 71.28 69.92
CA PRO A 814 -69.55 70.94 70.32
C PRO A 814 -69.64 69.48 70.81
N LEU A 815 -70.59 69.21 71.70
CA LEU A 815 -70.71 67.94 72.44
C LEU A 815 -70.95 66.67 71.60
N ILE A 816 -71.26 66.77 70.30
CA ILE A 816 -71.24 65.65 69.34
C ILE A 816 -70.72 66.15 67.99
N ASP A 817 -69.63 65.56 67.51
CA ASP A 817 -69.09 65.72 66.17
C ASP A 817 -69.49 64.52 65.29
N TRP A 818 -70.44 64.74 64.38
CA TRP A 818 -70.95 63.70 63.48
C TRP A 818 -69.97 63.33 62.35
N GLU A 819 -68.99 64.18 62.04
CA GLU A 819 -67.97 63.91 61.03
C GLU A 819 -66.93 62.93 61.58
N LYS A 820 -66.44 63.13 62.81
CA LYS A 820 -65.62 62.14 63.52
C LYS A 820 -66.35 60.79 63.67
N VAL A 821 -67.65 60.78 63.96
CA VAL A 821 -68.45 59.53 64.05
C VAL A 821 -68.53 58.82 62.70
N MET A 822 -68.73 59.55 61.60
CA MET A 822 -68.69 58.97 60.24
C MET A 822 -67.29 58.47 59.86
N ILE A 823 -66.22 59.19 60.20
CA ILE A 823 -64.84 58.77 59.93
C ILE A 823 -64.50 57.49 60.72
N HIS A 824 -64.86 57.40 62.00
CA HIS A 824 -64.63 56.19 62.80
C HIS A 824 -65.44 54.98 62.30
N THR A 825 -66.71 55.15 61.89
CA THR A 825 -67.49 54.04 61.32
C THR A 825 -66.99 53.63 59.93
N LYS A 826 -66.59 54.58 59.07
CA LYS A 826 -66.00 54.31 57.75
C LYS A 826 -64.62 53.62 57.86
N ASN A 827 -63.79 54.01 58.82
CA ASN A 827 -62.50 53.36 59.06
C ASN A 827 -62.66 51.97 59.71
N ALA A 828 -63.61 51.79 60.63
CA ALA A 828 -63.93 50.46 61.15
C ALA A 828 -64.46 49.52 60.05
N TRP A 829 -65.29 50.04 59.13
CA TRP A 829 -65.77 49.29 57.97
C TRP A 829 -64.63 48.95 56.98
N ASN A 830 -63.71 49.87 56.70
CA ASN A 830 -62.55 49.57 55.87
C ASN A 830 -61.58 48.57 56.53
N MET A 831 -61.42 48.62 57.86
CA MET A 831 -60.49 47.75 58.59
C MET A 831 -61.00 46.30 58.74
N PHE A 832 -62.31 46.09 58.88
CA PHE A 832 -62.88 44.75 59.11
C PHE A 832 -63.90 44.28 58.06
N GLY A 833 -64.56 45.18 57.33
CA GLY A 833 -65.61 44.84 56.36
C GLY A 833 -65.08 44.02 55.18
N TYR A 834 -63.95 44.42 54.58
CA TYR A 834 -63.33 43.64 53.50
C TYR A 834 -62.85 42.26 53.98
N ALA A 835 -62.30 42.17 55.21
CA ALA A 835 -61.90 40.90 55.80
C ALA A 835 -63.11 39.98 56.07
N LEU A 836 -64.22 40.52 56.57
CA LEU A 836 -65.45 39.76 56.84
C LEU A 836 -66.11 39.28 55.54
N ILE A 837 -66.14 40.12 54.50
CA ILE A 837 -66.56 39.73 53.14
C ILE A 837 -65.65 38.64 52.58
N ALA A 838 -64.33 38.78 52.71
CA ALA A 838 -63.36 37.78 52.25
C ALA A 838 -63.53 36.43 52.98
N VAL A 839 -63.81 36.43 54.29
CA VAL A 839 -64.12 35.21 55.06
C VAL A 839 -65.41 34.55 54.58
N VAL A 840 -66.47 35.32 54.31
CA VAL A 840 -67.75 34.77 53.78
C VAL A 840 -67.57 34.19 52.38
N ILE A 841 -66.86 34.90 51.49
CA ILE A 841 -66.55 34.41 50.14
C ILE A 841 -65.65 33.17 50.22
N SER A 842 -64.65 33.15 51.09
CA SER A 842 -63.76 31.99 51.29
C SER A 842 -64.53 30.78 51.83
N ALA A 843 -65.44 30.97 52.79
CA ALA A 843 -66.29 29.89 53.30
C ALA A 843 -67.22 29.33 52.20
N PHE A 844 -67.77 30.19 51.34
CA PHE A 844 -68.56 29.76 50.18
C PHE A 844 -67.70 29.01 49.15
N ALA A 845 -66.51 29.53 48.81
CA ALA A 845 -65.58 28.92 47.87
C ALA A 845 -65.05 27.57 48.37
N ILE A 846 -64.73 27.44 49.66
CA ILE A 846 -64.29 26.19 50.30
C ILE A 846 -65.44 25.17 50.33
N ASN A 847 -66.66 25.57 50.71
CA ASN A 847 -67.83 24.67 50.68
C ASN A 847 -68.14 24.19 49.26
N TYR A 848 -68.12 25.10 48.28
CA TYR A 848 -68.27 24.78 46.86
C TYR A 848 -67.16 23.86 46.34
N ALA A 849 -65.90 24.14 46.69
CA ALA A 849 -64.75 23.31 46.32
C ALA A 849 -64.79 21.92 46.96
N ILE A 850 -65.19 21.79 48.24
CA ILE A 850 -65.37 20.49 48.91
C ILE A 850 -66.49 19.70 48.24
N LYS A 851 -67.66 20.31 48.00
CA LYS A 851 -68.75 19.64 47.26
C LYS A 851 -68.32 19.22 45.86
N ARG A 852 -67.65 20.11 45.11
CA ARG A 852 -67.14 19.82 43.77
C ARG A 852 -66.09 18.70 43.79
N ARG A 853 -65.22 18.64 44.80
CA ARG A 853 -64.17 17.61 44.95
C ARG A 853 -64.71 16.26 45.39
N ILE A 854 -65.76 16.21 46.22
CA ILE A 854 -66.49 14.97 46.53
C ILE A 854 -67.17 14.45 45.25
N LEU A 855 -67.91 15.30 44.55
CA LEU A 855 -68.66 14.93 43.35
C LEU A 855 -67.71 14.52 42.20
N ILE A 856 -66.55 15.18 42.05
CA ILE A 856 -65.48 14.73 41.15
C ILE A 856 -64.92 13.37 41.58
N ASN A 857 -64.58 13.16 42.86
CA ASN A 857 -64.02 11.88 43.32
C ASN A 857 -65.01 10.70 43.19
N GLU A 858 -66.31 10.94 43.36
CA GLU A 858 -67.36 9.93 43.10
C GLU A 858 -67.47 9.64 41.60
N LYS A 859 -67.49 10.68 40.76
CA LYS A 859 -67.55 10.53 39.30
C LYS A 859 -66.30 9.85 38.74
N GLN A 860 -65.12 10.15 39.29
CA GLN A 860 -63.85 9.54 38.91
C GLN A 860 -63.83 8.04 39.27
N LYS A 861 -64.29 7.67 40.47
CA LYS A 861 -64.41 6.25 40.86
C LYS A 861 -65.38 5.43 40.00
N LEU A 862 -66.37 6.07 39.38
CA LEU A 862 -67.26 5.42 38.42
C LEU A 862 -66.61 5.30 37.03
N LEU A 863 -65.90 6.34 36.57
CA LEU A 863 -65.22 6.35 35.28
C LEU A 863 -64.03 5.38 35.23
N ASP A 864 -63.17 5.40 36.26
CA ASP A 864 -61.99 4.53 36.41
C ASP A 864 -62.35 3.03 36.51
N GLN A 865 -63.64 2.69 36.64
CA GLN A 865 -64.15 1.32 36.75
C GLN A 865 -64.84 0.80 35.47
N GLU A 866 -65.15 1.65 34.49
CA GLU A 866 -66.00 1.28 33.35
C GLU A 866 -65.33 1.39 31.96
N ALA A 867 -64.40 2.34 31.75
CA ALA A 867 -63.68 2.49 30.47
C ALA A 867 -62.31 3.20 30.66
N GLY A 868 -61.29 3.04 29.81
CA GLY A 868 -61.23 2.29 28.56
C GLY A 868 -61.25 3.18 27.31
N ILE A 869 -60.05 3.47 26.76
CA ILE A 869 -59.82 4.06 25.43
C ILE A 869 -60.04 5.61 25.34
N ILE A 870 -59.42 6.20 24.31
CA ILE A 870 -59.13 7.62 23.97
C ILE A 870 -60.00 8.08 22.75
N PRO A 871 -59.90 9.28 22.13
CA PRO A 871 -59.50 10.66 22.54
C PRO A 871 -60.43 11.82 21.96
N ILE A 872 -59.97 13.10 21.95
CA ILE A 872 -60.35 14.30 21.12
C ILE A 872 -61.81 14.89 21.22
N ASP A 873 -62.18 16.13 20.81
CA ASP A 873 -61.52 17.33 20.20
C ASP A 873 -62.31 18.65 20.48
N LYS A 874 -61.64 19.84 20.44
CA LYS A 874 -62.12 21.24 20.08
C LYS A 874 -63.43 21.82 20.71
N VAL A 875 -63.87 23.10 20.57
CA VAL A 875 -63.51 24.37 19.86
C VAL A 875 -64.16 25.55 20.68
N ASP A 876 -63.93 26.87 20.56
CA ASP A 876 -62.77 27.79 20.49
C ASP A 876 -63.28 29.25 20.82
N ASP A 877 -62.86 30.33 20.12
CA ASP A 877 -63.28 31.77 20.18
C ASP A 877 -63.02 32.61 21.48
N ASP A 878 -62.88 33.96 21.46
CA ASP A 878 -62.14 34.94 20.61
C ASP A 878 -62.06 36.28 21.41
N TRP A 879 -61.05 37.15 21.18
CA TRP A 879 -60.97 38.48 21.82
C TRP A 879 -60.15 39.59 21.10
N MET A 880 -59.68 39.42 19.86
CA MET A 880 -58.81 40.43 19.20
C MET A 880 -59.52 41.53 18.39
N GLU A 881 -60.77 41.86 18.75
CA GLU A 881 -61.57 42.95 18.17
C GLU A 881 -61.08 44.35 18.63
N LYS A 882 -59.84 44.76 18.28
CA LYS A 882 -59.34 46.09 18.70
C LYS A 882 -58.24 46.80 17.90
N PHE A 883 -57.92 46.35 16.67
CA PHE A 883 -56.92 47.03 15.83
C PHE A 883 -57.40 47.30 14.39
N SER A 884 -58.45 48.12 14.27
CA SER A 884 -58.93 48.61 12.98
C SER A 884 -59.43 50.06 13.06
N GLU A 885 -58.53 51.04 12.86
CA GLU A 885 -58.85 52.26 12.07
C GLU A 885 -57.60 53.09 11.66
N THR A 886 -57.38 53.17 10.35
CA THR A 886 -56.70 54.26 9.59
C THR A 886 -55.20 54.63 9.80
N ASN A 887 -54.37 54.06 8.91
CA ASN A 887 -53.52 54.75 7.90
C ASN A 887 -52.36 55.70 8.28
N GLY A 888 -51.15 55.42 7.75
CA GLY A 888 -50.12 56.45 7.55
C GLY A 888 -48.70 55.97 7.15
N GLY A 889 -48.48 55.57 5.88
CA GLY A 889 -47.15 55.24 5.33
C GLY A 889 -47.07 53.82 4.74
N ALA A 890 -46.25 53.61 3.70
CA ALA A 890 -46.28 52.37 2.90
C ALA A 890 -44.91 51.93 2.34
N ALA A 891 -44.82 50.61 2.08
CA ALA A 891 -43.87 49.83 1.25
C ALA A 891 -43.07 48.76 2.03
N PRO A 892 -42.78 47.59 1.43
CA PRO A 892 -43.54 46.84 0.42
C PRO A 892 -43.85 45.38 0.86
N GLU A 893 -44.68 44.67 0.08
CA GLU A 893 -45.08 43.28 0.39
C GLU A 893 -43.97 42.23 0.17
N LEU A 894 -43.94 41.21 1.03
CA LEU A 894 -43.28 39.94 0.74
C LEU A 894 -44.25 39.01 0.01
N ALA A 895 -43.83 38.47 -1.14
CA ALA A 895 -44.67 37.65 -2.00
C ALA A 895 -45.03 36.28 -1.40
N VAL A 896 -46.27 35.84 -1.59
CA VAL A 896 -46.76 34.53 -1.16
C VAL A 896 -46.20 33.42 -2.06
N SER A 897 -45.57 32.41 -1.46
CA SER A 897 -45.10 31.21 -2.19
C SER A 897 -46.24 30.17 -2.33
N PRO A 898 -46.37 29.46 -3.48
CA PRO A 898 -47.52 28.56 -3.71
C PRO A 898 -47.48 27.30 -2.84
N GLN A 899 -48.65 26.85 -2.37
CA GLN A 899 -48.77 25.51 -1.78
C GLN A 899 -48.81 24.44 -2.88
N MET A 900 -47.85 23.52 -2.83
CA MET A 900 -47.73 22.36 -3.71
C MET A 900 -48.29 21.11 -2.99
N ASN A 901 -48.95 20.20 -3.70
CA ASN A 901 -49.45 18.97 -3.07
C ASN A 901 -48.29 18.02 -2.71
N LYS A 902 -48.58 17.11 -1.76
CA LYS A 902 -47.60 16.19 -1.19
C LYS A 902 -46.91 15.32 -2.25
N GLU A 903 -47.63 14.95 -3.30
CA GLU A 903 -47.16 14.09 -4.39
C GLU A 903 -46.18 14.83 -5.32
N ALA A 904 -46.47 16.09 -5.68
CA ALA A 904 -45.53 16.90 -6.45
C ALA A 904 -44.33 17.36 -5.61
N PHE A 905 -44.51 17.57 -4.30
CA PHE A 905 -43.38 17.77 -3.38
C PHE A 905 -42.48 16.53 -3.31
N ALA A 906 -43.05 15.33 -3.18
CA ALA A 906 -42.28 14.08 -3.19
C ALA A 906 -41.54 13.86 -4.52
N ALA A 907 -42.19 14.10 -5.66
CA ALA A 907 -41.58 13.98 -6.98
C ALA A 907 -40.44 15.00 -7.21
N SER A 908 -40.64 16.28 -6.84
CA SER A 908 -39.61 17.31 -6.98
C SER A 908 -38.43 17.09 -6.00
N PHE A 909 -38.69 16.63 -4.78
CA PHE A 909 -37.64 16.26 -3.82
C PHE A 909 -36.83 15.04 -4.32
N ALA A 910 -37.50 14.00 -4.82
CA ALA A 910 -36.83 12.83 -5.42
C ALA A 910 -36.01 13.20 -6.68
N SER A 911 -36.44 14.22 -7.45
CA SER A 911 -35.69 14.70 -8.63
C SER A 911 -34.45 15.54 -8.30
N LYS A 912 -34.25 15.93 -7.03
CA LYS A 912 -33.13 16.80 -6.60
C LYS A 912 -32.30 16.23 -5.44
N SER A 913 -32.70 15.11 -4.85
CA SER A 913 -31.83 14.33 -3.97
C SER A 913 -31.00 13.33 -4.78
N GLY A 914 -29.71 13.23 -4.50
CA GLY A 914 -28.90 12.09 -4.93
C GLY A 914 -29.47 10.78 -4.36
N ILE A 915 -29.13 9.67 -5.02
CA ILE A 915 -29.64 8.32 -4.69
C ILE A 915 -29.24 7.94 -3.26
N ALA A 916 -30.22 7.70 -2.40
CA ALA A 916 -29.97 7.12 -1.08
C ALA A 916 -29.60 5.64 -1.22
N GLN A 917 -28.46 5.25 -0.66
CA GLN A 917 -28.06 3.84 -0.57
C GLN A 917 -29.05 3.05 0.32
N PRO A 918 -29.36 1.78 0.00
CA PRO A 918 -30.22 0.96 0.85
C PRO A 918 -29.59 0.71 2.23
N SER A 919 -30.42 0.54 3.26
CA SER A 919 -29.96 -0.06 4.51
C SER A 919 -29.52 -1.50 4.23
N ALA A 920 -28.35 -1.88 4.73
CA ALA A 920 -27.88 -3.27 4.66
C ALA A 920 -28.84 -4.21 5.42
N GLU A 921 -28.94 -5.46 4.94
CA GLU A 921 -29.63 -6.53 5.66
C GLU A 921 -28.86 -6.95 6.94
N PRO A 922 -29.54 -7.50 7.95
CA PRO A 922 -28.88 -7.98 9.16
C PRO A 922 -27.90 -9.13 8.84
N VAL A 923 -26.67 -9.02 9.37
CA VAL A 923 -25.59 -9.97 9.12
C VAL A 923 -25.95 -11.38 9.61
N ASN A 924 -25.72 -12.39 8.78
CA ASN A 924 -25.96 -13.79 9.11
C ASN A 924 -25.09 -14.22 10.32
N PRO A 925 -25.66 -14.70 11.44
CA PRO A 925 -24.90 -15.08 12.63
C PRO A 925 -23.92 -16.23 12.41
N ASP A 926 -24.15 -17.11 11.42
CA ASP A 926 -23.23 -18.22 11.13
C ASP A 926 -21.89 -17.72 10.58
N LEU A 927 -21.89 -16.61 9.83
CA LEU A 927 -20.66 -15.95 9.38
C LEU A 927 -19.92 -15.25 10.52
N VAL A 928 -20.64 -14.77 11.55
CA VAL A 928 -20.02 -14.14 12.74
C VAL A 928 -19.30 -15.18 13.59
N ASN A 929 -19.88 -16.36 13.78
CA ASN A 929 -19.24 -17.48 14.47
C ASN A 929 -18.05 -18.06 13.68
N ALA A 930 -18.14 -18.11 12.35
CA ALA A 930 -16.99 -18.47 11.51
C ALA A 930 -15.83 -17.46 11.65
N ALA A 931 -16.14 -16.16 11.66
CA ALA A 931 -15.14 -15.11 11.83
C ALA A 931 -14.48 -15.14 13.22
N SER A 932 -15.22 -15.40 14.30
CA SER A 932 -14.62 -15.54 15.64
C SER A 932 -13.68 -16.75 15.73
N SER A 933 -14.05 -17.88 15.12
CA SER A 933 -13.18 -19.07 15.07
C SER A 933 -11.86 -18.83 14.30
N VAL A 934 -11.87 -17.98 13.28
CA VAL A 934 -10.64 -17.61 12.54
C VAL A 934 -9.77 -16.66 13.36
N LEU A 935 -10.38 -15.71 14.08
CA LEU A 935 -9.67 -14.80 15.00
C LEU A 935 -9.01 -15.55 16.15
N GLU A 936 -9.75 -16.41 16.86
CA GLU A 936 -9.20 -17.20 17.98
C GLU A 936 -8.02 -18.09 17.54
N HIS A 937 -8.06 -18.65 16.33
CA HIS A 937 -6.98 -19.49 15.81
C HIS A 937 -5.75 -18.68 15.35
N HIS A 938 -5.94 -17.45 14.85
CA HIS A 938 -4.85 -16.54 14.57
C HIS A 938 -4.17 -16.03 15.85
N ASP A 939 -4.94 -15.63 16.86
CA ASP A 939 -4.41 -15.18 18.15
C ASP A 939 -3.65 -16.30 18.88
N GLU A 940 -4.14 -17.54 18.84
CA GLU A 940 -3.43 -18.70 19.43
C GLU A 940 -2.09 -18.96 18.71
N LYS A 941 -2.05 -18.82 17.37
CA LYS A 941 -0.80 -18.95 16.60
C LYS A 941 0.18 -17.82 16.93
N GLN A 942 -0.30 -16.57 16.97
CA GLN A 942 0.55 -15.41 17.27
C GLN A 942 1.13 -15.47 18.69
N MET A 943 0.38 -15.96 19.68
CA MET A 943 0.89 -16.21 21.04
C MET A 943 1.96 -17.31 21.06
N LYS A 944 1.79 -18.41 20.33
CA LYS A 944 2.80 -19.48 20.23
C LYS A 944 4.09 -18.98 19.59
N ASP A 945 3.99 -18.19 18.52
CA ASP A 945 5.16 -17.58 17.86
C ASP A 945 5.87 -16.58 18.78
N GLN A 946 5.14 -15.76 19.56
CA GLN A 946 5.75 -14.88 20.56
C GLN A 946 6.43 -15.65 21.71
N ILE A 947 5.80 -16.69 22.24
CA ILE A 947 6.38 -17.54 23.29
C ILE A 947 7.65 -18.24 22.77
N SER A 948 7.65 -18.68 21.51
CA SER A 948 8.83 -19.29 20.87
C SER A 948 10.00 -18.29 20.74
N ARG A 949 9.74 -17.06 20.29
CA ARG A 949 10.75 -15.99 20.22
C ARG A 949 11.29 -15.56 21.59
N ILE A 950 10.43 -15.43 22.59
CA ILE A 950 10.86 -15.15 23.98
C ILE A 950 11.74 -16.30 24.51
N SER A 951 11.48 -17.55 24.09
CA SER A 951 12.30 -18.70 24.43
C SER A 951 13.64 -18.75 23.68
N SER A 952 13.76 -18.23 22.46
CA SER A 952 15.06 -18.11 21.78
C SER A 952 15.92 -17.02 22.43
N ASP A 953 15.33 -15.87 22.76
CA ASP A 953 16.07 -14.67 23.17
C ASP A 953 16.61 -14.77 24.61
N LEU A 954 15.96 -15.59 25.45
CA LEU A 954 16.49 -16.00 26.75
C LEU A 954 17.66 -16.99 26.67
N SER A 955 17.89 -17.65 25.52
CA SER A 955 18.96 -18.66 25.37
C SER A 955 20.30 -18.07 24.90
N THR A 956 20.28 -16.88 24.28
CA THR A 956 21.42 -16.27 23.58
C THR A 956 22.12 -15.13 24.35
N SER A 957 21.44 -14.53 25.33
CA SER A 957 21.92 -13.33 26.04
C SER A 957 22.81 -13.65 27.26
N LYS A 958 24.13 -13.70 27.05
CA LYS A 958 25.12 -13.78 28.14
C LYS A 958 25.12 -12.50 28.99
N LEU A 959 24.90 -12.66 30.29
CA LEU A 959 24.99 -11.60 31.30
C LEU A 959 26.40 -10.97 31.35
N VAL A 960 26.48 -9.67 31.09
CA VAL A 960 27.56 -8.78 31.56
C VAL A 960 26.93 -7.78 32.52
N SER A 961 27.49 -7.64 33.72
CA SER A 961 26.98 -6.74 34.75
C SER A 961 28.11 -5.94 35.36
N SER A 962 27.98 -4.61 35.31
CA SER A 962 28.90 -3.66 35.93
C SER A 962 28.10 -2.59 36.67
N THR A 963 28.07 -2.77 37.99
CA THR A 963 27.70 -1.83 39.06
C THR A 963 27.67 -0.33 38.72
N LEU A 964 26.62 0.35 39.20
CA LEU A 964 26.67 1.45 40.19
C LEU A 964 25.25 1.58 40.79
N VAL A 965 25.07 1.21 42.07
CA VAL A 965 24.95 2.09 43.25
C VAL A 965 23.66 2.93 43.26
N ALA A 966 22.92 2.85 44.37
CA ALA A 966 21.60 3.45 44.55
C ALA A 966 21.63 4.59 45.58
N GLU A 967 20.66 5.50 45.47
CA GLU A 967 20.17 6.28 46.60
C GLU A 967 18.64 6.47 46.48
N THR A 968 17.94 6.66 47.61
CA THR A 968 16.48 6.46 47.70
C THR A 968 15.80 7.49 48.61
N SER A 969 14.72 8.15 48.15
CA SER A 969 13.62 8.62 49.03
C SER A 969 12.38 9.16 48.27
N LEU A 970 11.29 8.38 48.29
CA LEU A 970 9.87 8.77 48.53
C LEU A 970 9.33 10.09 47.90
N LEU A 971 8.41 10.08 46.89
CA LEU A 971 6.95 9.74 46.88
C LEU A 971 6.01 10.82 47.49
N PRO A 972 4.72 10.97 47.09
CA PRO A 972 3.89 10.10 46.21
C PRO A 972 2.96 10.80 45.14
N GLU A 973 2.07 9.99 44.54
CA GLU A 973 0.76 10.30 43.90
C GLU A 973 0.72 10.51 42.35
N LYS A 974 -0.49 10.38 41.76
CA LYS A 974 -0.78 10.05 40.35
C LYS A 974 -1.46 11.19 39.58
N GLU A 975 -1.33 11.20 38.25
CA GLU A 975 -2.48 10.97 37.35
C GLU A 975 -2.07 10.57 35.91
N HIS A 976 -3.05 10.25 35.04
CA HIS A 976 -2.85 9.76 33.66
C HIS A 976 -3.04 10.89 32.62
N ILE A 977 -2.21 10.93 31.57
CA ILE A 977 -2.52 11.60 30.29
C ILE A 977 -2.16 10.66 29.12
N THR A 978 -2.87 10.82 28.00
CA THR A 978 -2.89 9.91 26.83
C THR A 978 -2.38 10.56 25.55
N THR A 979 -1.73 9.77 24.69
CA THR A 979 -1.71 9.87 23.21
C THR A 979 -1.44 8.47 22.67
N ARG A 980 -2.13 7.86 21.69
CA ARG A 980 -2.79 8.30 20.43
C ARG A 980 -1.90 8.12 19.20
N THR A 981 -1.78 6.88 18.74
CA THR A 981 -1.20 6.51 17.44
C THR A 981 -2.19 6.79 16.30
N ASN A 982 -1.71 7.33 15.18
CA ASN A 982 -2.51 7.54 13.97
C ASN A 982 -2.49 6.31 13.04
N ARG A 983 -3.53 6.20 12.19
CA ARG A 983 -3.51 5.32 11.01
C ARG A 983 -2.74 5.97 9.87
N ILE A 984 -2.08 5.14 9.07
CA ILE A 984 -1.79 5.41 7.65
C ILE A 984 -2.66 4.43 6.83
N ASN A 985 -3.19 4.89 5.70
CA ASN A 985 -4.04 4.08 4.81
C ASN A 985 -3.20 3.52 3.65
N HIS A 986 -3.54 2.32 3.16
CA HIS A 986 -3.27 1.93 1.78
C HIS A 986 -4.54 2.10 0.93
N PRO A 987 -4.41 2.44 -0.37
CA PRO A 987 -5.55 2.72 -1.24
C PRO A 987 -6.25 1.43 -1.70
N SER A 988 -7.54 1.58 -2.02
CA SER A 988 -8.41 0.50 -2.49
C SER A 988 -8.41 0.37 -4.02
N GLN A 989 -8.24 -0.84 -4.53
CA GLN A 989 -8.92 -1.29 -5.75
C GLN A 989 -9.67 -2.59 -5.47
N ALA A 990 -10.87 -2.74 -6.03
CA ALA A 990 -11.72 -3.90 -5.84
C ALA A 990 -12.07 -4.55 -7.18
N LYS A 991 -11.92 -5.87 -7.26
CA LYS A 991 -12.57 -6.72 -8.27
C LYS A 991 -13.43 -7.74 -7.52
N SER A 992 -14.64 -7.98 -8.02
CA SER A 992 -15.65 -8.83 -7.38
C SER A 992 -15.66 -10.24 -7.95
N VAL A 993 -15.94 -11.23 -7.08
CA VAL A 993 -16.12 -12.65 -7.44
C VAL A 993 -17.42 -13.16 -6.80
N PRO A 994 -18.24 -14.03 -7.46
CA PRO A 994 -19.56 -14.42 -6.94
C PRO A 994 -19.53 -15.45 -5.81
N LEU A 995 -20.60 -15.52 -5.00
CA LEU A 995 -20.79 -16.54 -3.97
C LEU A 995 -21.44 -17.84 -4.51
N PRO A 996 -21.15 -19.03 -3.91
CA PRO A 996 -21.67 -20.31 -4.39
C PRO A 996 -23.05 -20.67 -3.82
N THR A 997 -23.86 -21.42 -4.57
CA THR A 997 -25.15 -21.97 -4.12
C THR A 997 -25.03 -23.41 -3.61
N THR A 998 -25.54 -23.69 -2.40
CA THR A 998 -25.64 -25.06 -1.83
C THR A 998 -27.09 -25.60 -1.84
N PRO A 999 -27.30 -26.93 -1.79
CA PRO A 999 -28.49 -27.56 -2.38
C PRO A 999 -29.63 -27.92 -1.42
N ALA A 1000 -30.87 -27.92 -1.93
CA ALA A 1000 -32.07 -28.41 -1.23
C ALA A 1000 -32.48 -29.83 -1.68
N THR A 1001 -32.81 -30.71 -0.74
CA THR A 1001 -33.15 -32.13 -1.02
C THR A 1001 -34.66 -32.39 -1.16
N LYS A 1002 -35.02 -33.40 -1.98
CA LYS A 1002 -36.41 -33.73 -2.38
C LYS A 1002 -37.18 -34.51 -1.30
N LYS A 1003 -38.49 -34.24 -1.12
CA LYS A 1003 -39.56 -35.30 -1.08
C LYS A 1003 -41.04 -34.81 -1.08
N LYS A 1004 -41.66 -34.95 -2.26
CA LYS A 1004 -42.98 -35.57 -2.57
C LYS A 1004 -44.29 -35.21 -1.80
N ASN A 1005 -45.27 -34.80 -2.63
CA ASN A 1005 -46.68 -35.24 -2.70
C ASN A 1005 -47.75 -34.76 -1.69
N LYS A 1006 -48.74 -33.99 -2.21
CA LYS A 1006 -50.13 -34.51 -2.33
C LYS A 1006 -51.00 -33.79 -3.38
N THR A 1007 -52.04 -34.50 -3.79
CA THR A 1007 -53.10 -34.25 -4.80
C THR A 1007 -54.41 -33.79 -4.09
N VAL A 1008 -55.52 -33.25 -4.67
CA VAL A 1008 -56.02 -32.81 -6.02
C VAL A 1008 -57.38 -32.07 -5.79
N ILE A 1009 -58.17 -31.71 -6.84
CA ILE A 1009 -59.58 -31.21 -6.87
C ILE A 1009 -59.72 -29.66 -6.80
N VAL A 1010 -60.56 -28.93 -7.58
CA VAL A 1010 -61.16 -28.98 -8.95
C VAL A 1010 -61.84 -27.61 -9.20
N GLY A 1011 -61.90 -27.08 -10.43
CA GLY A 1011 -62.71 -25.88 -10.76
C GLY A 1011 -62.67 -25.44 -12.23
N LYS A 1012 -63.83 -25.35 -12.89
CA LYS A 1012 -64.10 -24.94 -14.30
C LYS A 1012 -65.60 -24.54 -14.37
N PRO A 1013 -66.16 -23.90 -15.43
CA PRO A 1013 -65.59 -23.19 -16.59
C PRO A 1013 -65.92 -21.66 -16.49
N THR A 1014 -66.06 -20.77 -17.49
CA THR A 1014 -66.48 -20.86 -18.92
C THR A 1014 -66.09 -19.60 -19.73
N GLU A 1015 -65.89 -19.76 -21.05
CA GLU A 1015 -66.23 -18.88 -22.22
C GLU A 1015 -66.15 -17.33 -22.10
N HIS A 1016 -65.70 -16.54 -23.09
CA HIS A 1016 -65.28 -16.72 -24.50
C HIS A 1016 -64.39 -15.47 -24.88
N THR A 1017 -63.88 -15.15 -26.09
CA THR A 1017 -64.04 -15.61 -27.49
C THR A 1017 -62.78 -15.28 -28.34
N ASP A 1018 -62.58 -16.00 -29.45
CA ASP A 1018 -62.29 -15.57 -30.85
C ASP A 1018 -61.66 -14.18 -31.15
N SER A 1019 -60.74 -13.99 -32.13
CA SER A 1019 -60.12 -14.90 -33.13
C SER A 1019 -58.91 -14.26 -33.86
N HIS A 1020 -58.26 -15.04 -34.74
CA HIS A 1020 -57.58 -14.73 -36.04
C HIS A 1020 -57.28 -13.28 -36.49
N SER A 1021 -56.24 -12.99 -37.31
CA SER A 1021 -55.13 -13.79 -37.87
C SER A 1021 -54.11 -12.93 -38.66
N GLU A 1022 -52.91 -13.48 -38.88
CA GLU A 1022 -52.05 -13.31 -40.07
C GLU A 1022 -51.51 -11.93 -40.56
N SER A 1023 -50.17 -11.90 -40.61
CA SER A 1023 -49.33 -11.56 -41.80
C SER A 1023 -48.74 -10.15 -41.97
N LYS A 1024 -47.40 -10.16 -42.14
CA LYS A 1024 -46.55 -9.36 -43.07
C LYS A 1024 -46.51 -7.82 -42.91
N GLU A 1025 -45.45 -7.09 -43.31
CA GLU A 1025 -44.02 -7.34 -43.64
C GLU A 1025 -43.41 -5.95 -44.00
N VAL A 1026 -42.15 -5.89 -44.46
CA VAL A 1026 -41.57 -4.78 -45.27
C VAL A 1026 -41.09 -3.51 -44.52
N ASN A 1027 -39.75 -3.33 -44.54
CA ASN A 1027 -38.97 -2.08 -44.63
C ASN A 1027 -38.79 -1.10 -43.44
N SER A 1028 -37.76 -0.23 -43.44
CA SER A 1028 -36.37 -0.28 -43.98
C SER A 1028 -35.61 1.01 -43.60
N GLU A 1029 -34.32 1.08 -43.97
CA GLU A 1029 -33.47 2.29 -44.09
C GLU A 1029 -33.09 2.98 -42.75
N SER A 1030 -31.83 3.32 -42.40
CA SER A 1030 -30.52 3.52 -43.04
C SER A 1030 -30.13 4.98 -43.35
N SER A 1031 -29.01 5.39 -42.72
CA SER A 1031 -28.00 6.37 -43.20
C SER A 1031 -28.41 7.76 -43.70
N SER A 1032 -27.94 8.80 -43.00
CA SER A 1032 -27.18 9.92 -43.59
C SER A 1032 -26.62 10.86 -42.52
N ASP A 1033 -25.33 11.21 -42.63
CA ASP A 1033 -24.76 12.58 -42.62
C ASP A 1033 -25.06 13.61 -41.50
N SER A 1034 -24.18 14.56 -41.15
CA SER A 1034 -22.72 14.74 -41.37
C SER A 1034 -22.20 16.01 -40.65
N ILE A 1035 -20.86 16.13 -40.51
CA ILE A 1035 -20.07 17.39 -40.58
C ILE A 1035 -20.14 18.43 -39.41
N ASN A 1036 -18.94 18.96 -39.06
CA ASN A 1036 -18.62 20.18 -38.30
C ASN A 1036 -18.99 20.27 -36.79
N ASN A 1037 -18.37 21.15 -35.99
CA ASN A 1037 -16.96 21.58 -35.84
C ASN A 1037 -16.85 22.47 -34.58
N ASP A 1038 -15.63 22.73 -34.10
CA ASP A 1038 -15.18 23.95 -33.38
C ASP A 1038 -16.06 24.55 -32.25
N LEU A 1039 -15.68 24.36 -30.98
CA LEU A 1039 -14.93 25.38 -30.20
C LEU A 1039 -14.76 25.05 -28.70
N ASP A 1040 -13.67 25.60 -28.17
CA ASP A 1040 -13.10 25.52 -26.81
C ASP A 1040 -14.08 25.66 -25.62
N LEU A 1041 -13.88 24.82 -24.60
CA LEU A 1041 -13.55 25.25 -23.22
C LEU A 1041 -12.95 24.11 -22.38
#